data_AF-A0AAW8ST36-F1
#
_entry.id   AF-A0AAW8ST36-F1
#
_cell.length_a   1.000
_cell.length_b   1.000
_cell.length_c   1.000
_cell.angle_alpha   90.00
_cell.angle_beta   90.00
_cell.angle_gamma   90.00
#
_symmetry.space_group_name_H-M   'P 1'
#
loop_
_entity.id
_entity.type
_entity.pdbx_description
1 polymer ?
#
loop_
_entity_poly.entity_id
_entity_poly.type
_entity_poly.pdbx_seq_one_letter_code
_entity_poly.pdbx_strand_id
1 'polypeptide(L)'
;MKKLGMKLFVGLFCCNIILWGILPATVFAEESGSTARSESVETWMPDPNLRKAVAYYLGGINPEEITKEAMANLDMLTFDQYTLDIPEDTVVDFTGLEYAGELLTFDSTYVIAKNVPTIKVADRSLVYVMPNVLKKLETTGRVSQLDIGKRYGEGVPTSELIGLGEDIHRMNPADSLRIFSKDMADFSAIGIQSEALTDTNYAEFVTQTQLVLPDLKVEKDHTGKVLYTQDALKDFRGNSLLSSVATTMPTTVQYLDENKEYIDYPFFDYTDEGMEFENIPEEAAYVYIDFARIPTRLSNNANTRALNYDLYSLNALIPIVRFQPGADVTVKYQDEEGETLADDEILSGNIGENYTSEKKTITGYTFKEVQGNPTGPFTDQPQTVTYIYTKSPVPAADVTVKYQDTNGKTLANDEKLSGNIGENYTSEQKTITGYTFKEVQGSPTGPFTPQPQTVIYVYTKNAANTSSVTVHYQDEAGKSLADTVTLTGKVGETYSSEQKKITGYNFKEVRGNPKGQFTTEAQTVTYVYTQAASKKSTVIAKYQDEKGNKLVDEVVLTGTIGDSYKTEQKKIDGYTFKEVQGTPEGKFTETPQSVVYIYTKKNSAATDDPSSPTGNTVIHSVHTSYSNGTAAKALPNTGEETTVSRVLTLAGIVSILALGSGVVVWKRKKA
;
A
#
# COMPACT_ATOMS: atom_id res chain seq x y z
N MET A 1 88.10 -25.97 -31.83
CA MET A 1 88.13 -27.29 -32.52
C MET A 1 87.08 -28.17 -31.86
N LYS A 2 86.26 -28.96 -32.54
CA LYS A 2 86.14 -29.24 -34.00
C LYS A 2 84.75 -28.77 -34.50
N LYS A 3 84.62 -28.46 -35.80
CA LYS A 3 83.30 -28.39 -36.44
C LYS A 3 82.79 -29.82 -36.67
N LEU A 4 81.50 -30.07 -36.47
CA LEU A 4 80.80 -31.21 -37.06
C LEU A 4 79.64 -30.63 -37.88
N GLY A 5 79.66 -30.84 -39.19
CA GLY A 5 78.70 -30.23 -40.11
C GLY A 5 77.55 -31.17 -40.43
N MET A 6 76.32 -30.73 -40.20
CA MET A 6 75.12 -31.38 -40.74
C MET A 6 74.74 -30.66 -42.04
N LYS A 7 74.57 -31.42 -43.13
CA LYS A 7 74.27 -30.86 -44.46
C LYS A 7 72.78 -30.57 -44.57
N LEU A 8 72.42 -29.30 -44.80
CA LEU A 8 71.08 -28.97 -45.29
C LEU A 8 71.00 -29.34 -46.78
N PHE A 9 69.91 -29.97 -47.20
CA PHE A 9 69.74 -30.49 -48.55
C PHE A 9 69.08 -29.42 -49.44
N VAL A 10 69.89 -28.58 -50.09
CA VAL A 10 69.38 -27.62 -51.08
C VAL A 10 69.08 -28.35 -52.39
N GLY A 11 67.82 -28.37 -52.81
CA GLY A 11 67.39 -28.95 -54.07
C GLY A 11 67.78 -28.07 -55.25
N LEU A 12 68.80 -28.46 -56.01
CA LEU A 12 69.05 -27.88 -57.33
C LEU A 12 67.93 -28.30 -58.29
N PHE A 13 67.25 -27.33 -58.91
CA PHE A 13 66.59 -27.52 -60.20
C PHE A 13 67.36 -26.78 -61.29
N CYS A 14 67.52 -27.42 -62.44
CA CYS A 14 68.39 -26.92 -63.50
C CYS A 14 67.70 -25.80 -64.31
N CYS A 15 68.24 -24.58 -64.26
CA CYS A 15 67.90 -23.55 -65.23
C CYS A 15 68.62 -23.82 -66.56
N ASN A 16 67.89 -23.72 -67.68
CA ASN A 16 68.46 -23.94 -69.02
C ASN A 16 69.29 -22.72 -69.46
N ILE A 17 70.61 -22.87 -69.56
CA ILE A 17 71.51 -21.82 -70.04
C ILE A 17 71.35 -21.68 -71.56
N ILE A 18 70.59 -20.68 -72.00
CA ILE A 18 70.65 -20.18 -73.38
C ILE A 18 71.79 -19.16 -73.46
N LEU A 19 72.94 -19.54 -74.01
CA LEU A 19 73.99 -18.58 -74.34
C LEU A 19 73.54 -17.68 -75.49
N TRP A 20 73.43 -16.38 -75.25
CA TRP A 20 73.62 -15.34 -76.26
C TRP A 20 74.71 -14.37 -75.80
N GLY A 21 75.53 -13.91 -76.75
CA GLY A 21 76.83 -13.29 -76.45
C GLY A 21 76.75 -11.80 -76.13
N ILE A 22 77.65 -11.35 -75.26
CA ILE A 22 77.87 -9.93 -74.95
C ILE A 22 78.54 -9.22 -76.13
N LEU A 23 77.98 -8.09 -76.55
CA LEU A 23 78.70 -7.04 -77.28
C LEU A 23 78.54 -5.71 -76.51
N PRO A 24 79.62 -4.99 -76.20
CA PRO A 24 79.53 -3.72 -75.48
C PRO A 24 79.12 -2.58 -76.43
N ALA A 25 77.87 -2.12 -76.31
CA ALA A 25 77.42 -0.91 -76.98
C ALA A 25 77.81 0.33 -76.15
N THR A 26 79.02 0.86 -76.37
CA THR A 26 79.38 2.21 -75.91
C THR A 26 78.52 3.24 -76.64
N VAL A 27 77.54 3.81 -75.95
CA VAL A 27 76.80 5.00 -76.42
C VAL A 27 77.36 6.23 -75.72
N PHE A 28 77.60 7.29 -76.49
CA PHE A 28 78.12 8.55 -75.97
C PHE A 28 77.06 9.29 -75.14
N ALA A 29 77.49 10.02 -74.12
CA ALA A 29 76.64 11.02 -73.50
C ALA A 29 76.43 12.20 -74.47
N GLU A 30 75.17 12.53 -74.76
CA GLU A 30 74.79 13.79 -75.40
C GLU A 30 73.85 14.54 -74.44
N GLU A 31 74.29 15.73 -74.01
CA GLU A 31 73.75 16.43 -72.84
C GLU A 31 72.53 17.30 -73.22
N SER A 32 71.36 16.68 -73.39
CA SER A 32 70.09 17.42 -73.55
C SER A 32 69.43 17.64 -72.19
N GLY A 33 69.53 18.88 -71.67
CA GLY A 33 69.10 19.23 -70.32
C GLY A 33 67.59 19.12 -70.05
N SER A 34 67.16 18.02 -69.43
CA SER A 34 65.91 17.94 -68.67
C SER A 34 66.15 17.13 -67.40
N THR A 35 66.64 17.81 -66.35
CA THR A 35 66.87 17.22 -65.02
C THR A 35 65.55 17.00 -64.28
N ALA A 36 64.77 16.03 -64.75
CA ALA A 36 63.81 15.32 -63.93
C ALA A 36 64.60 14.61 -62.81
N ARG A 37 64.78 15.31 -61.68
CA ARG A 37 65.42 14.76 -60.49
C ARG A 37 64.62 13.53 -60.06
N SER A 38 65.25 12.36 -60.10
CA SER A 38 64.66 11.11 -59.63
C SER A 38 64.14 11.28 -58.21
N GLU A 39 62.92 10.79 -57.97
CA GLU A 39 62.28 10.86 -56.66
C GLU A 39 63.11 10.06 -55.64
N SER A 40 63.54 10.72 -54.56
CA SER A 40 64.40 10.09 -53.54
C SER A 40 63.65 8.93 -52.91
N VAL A 41 64.29 7.76 -52.78
CA VAL A 41 63.60 6.53 -52.34
C VAL A 41 62.98 6.67 -50.96
N GLU A 42 63.57 7.47 -50.06
CA GLU A 42 63.01 7.74 -48.72
C GLU A 42 61.70 8.55 -48.75
N THR A 43 61.31 9.08 -49.93
CA THR A 43 60.05 9.84 -50.13
C THR A 43 58.85 8.89 -50.32
N TRP A 44 59.07 7.72 -50.91
CA TRP A 44 58.01 6.76 -51.26
C TRP A 44 58.20 5.36 -50.63
N MET A 45 59.39 5.07 -50.11
CA MET A 45 59.72 3.90 -49.31
C MET A 45 60.56 4.34 -48.09
N PRO A 46 59.93 4.96 -47.08
CA PRO A 46 60.62 5.70 -46.02
C PRO A 46 61.41 4.80 -45.05
N ASP A 47 61.01 3.54 -44.89
CA ASP A 47 61.61 2.64 -43.89
C ASP A 47 62.98 2.08 -44.33
N PRO A 48 64.06 2.30 -43.57
CA PRO A 48 65.38 1.82 -43.94
C PRO A 48 65.54 0.30 -43.83
N ASN A 49 64.77 -0.38 -42.98
CA ASN A 49 64.79 -1.85 -42.88
C ASN A 49 64.06 -2.48 -44.08
N LEU A 50 62.97 -1.85 -44.55
CA LEU A 50 62.34 -2.24 -45.81
C LEU A 50 63.29 -2.06 -47.00
N ARG A 51 63.94 -0.90 -47.12
CA ARG A 51 64.95 -0.67 -48.19
C ARG A 51 66.10 -1.69 -48.11
N LYS A 52 66.58 -2.02 -46.91
CA LYS A 52 67.61 -3.06 -46.68
C LYS A 52 67.18 -4.44 -47.19
N ALA A 53 65.95 -4.85 -46.87
CA ALA A 53 65.40 -6.15 -47.30
C ALA A 53 65.15 -6.20 -48.82
N VAL A 54 64.50 -5.18 -49.37
CA VAL A 54 64.20 -5.06 -50.81
C VAL A 54 65.49 -5.04 -51.65
N ALA A 55 66.48 -4.23 -51.26
CA ALA A 55 67.74 -4.14 -51.99
C ALA A 55 68.53 -5.46 -52.04
N TYR A 56 68.44 -6.27 -50.97
CA TYR A 56 69.01 -7.61 -50.93
C TYR A 56 68.37 -8.53 -51.98
N TYR A 57 67.03 -8.60 -52.02
CA TYR A 57 66.32 -9.47 -52.96
C TYR A 57 66.32 -8.98 -54.41
N LEU A 58 66.49 -7.68 -54.65
CA LEU A 58 66.82 -7.11 -55.98
C LEU A 58 68.27 -7.38 -56.43
N GLY A 59 68.97 -8.34 -55.81
CA GLY A 59 70.32 -8.78 -56.21
C GLY A 59 71.48 -8.08 -55.48
N GLY A 60 71.22 -7.44 -54.34
CA GLY A 60 72.24 -6.75 -53.55
C GLY A 60 72.61 -5.36 -54.06
N ILE A 61 71.63 -4.61 -54.57
CA ILE A 61 71.82 -3.21 -54.99
C ILE A 61 71.99 -2.28 -53.78
N ASN A 62 72.33 -1.01 -54.02
CA ASN A 62 72.37 0.01 -52.96
C ASN A 62 70.92 0.35 -52.50
N PRO A 63 70.59 0.27 -51.19
CA PRO A 63 69.26 0.62 -50.69
C PRO A 63 68.77 2.02 -51.05
N GLU A 64 69.67 2.98 -51.27
CA GLU A 64 69.29 4.35 -51.66
C GLU A 64 69.21 4.56 -53.19
N GLU A 65 69.39 3.51 -53.98
CA GLU A 65 69.28 3.51 -55.47
C GLU A 65 68.08 2.70 -55.99
N ILE A 66 67.21 2.18 -55.11
CA ILE A 66 66.02 1.43 -55.53
C ILE A 66 65.04 2.35 -56.26
N THR A 67 64.56 1.94 -57.45
CA THR A 67 63.55 2.66 -58.22
C THR A 67 62.22 1.89 -58.29
N LYS A 68 61.12 2.57 -58.64
CA LYS A 68 59.79 1.95 -58.79
C LYS A 68 59.75 0.94 -59.93
N GLU A 69 60.60 1.11 -60.95
CA GLU A 69 60.79 0.15 -62.03
C GLU A 69 61.60 -1.07 -61.58
N ALA A 70 62.56 -0.89 -60.66
CA ALA A 70 63.28 -2.01 -60.06
C ALA A 70 62.35 -2.89 -59.21
N MET A 71 61.47 -2.27 -58.41
CA MET A 71 60.45 -2.97 -57.58
C MET A 71 59.60 -3.96 -58.37
N ALA A 72 59.28 -3.68 -59.63
CA ALA A 72 58.50 -4.59 -60.49
C ALA A 72 59.19 -5.93 -60.78
N ASN A 73 60.50 -6.06 -60.49
CA ASN A 73 61.27 -7.29 -60.59
C ASN A 73 61.49 -7.99 -59.24
N LEU A 74 60.93 -7.46 -58.14
CA LEU A 74 60.94 -8.10 -56.83
C LEU A 74 59.97 -9.29 -56.84
N ASP A 75 60.49 -10.50 -56.80
CA ASP A 75 59.72 -11.76 -56.74
C ASP A 75 59.82 -12.48 -55.38
N MET A 76 60.79 -12.10 -54.53
CA MET A 76 60.99 -12.63 -53.19
C MET A 76 61.16 -11.50 -52.17
N LEU A 77 60.53 -11.62 -51.00
CA LEU A 77 60.78 -10.75 -49.85
C LEU A 77 60.58 -11.49 -48.53
N THR A 78 61.59 -11.47 -47.66
CA THR A 78 61.51 -11.92 -46.26
C THR A 78 62.39 -11.03 -45.38
N PHE A 79 62.10 -11.03 -44.08
CA PHE A 79 62.80 -10.22 -43.07
C PHE A 79 63.65 -11.07 -42.09
N ASP A 80 64.13 -12.24 -42.53
CA ASP A 80 64.98 -13.16 -41.74
C ASP A 80 66.16 -12.44 -41.06
N GLN A 81 66.22 -12.56 -39.73
CA GLN A 81 67.25 -11.96 -38.90
C GLN A 81 68.68 -12.43 -39.23
N TYR A 82 68.86 -13.68 -39.66
CA TYR A 82 70.20 -14.24 -39.92
C TYR A 82 70.80 -13.75 -41.24
N THR A 83 69.95 -13.47 -42.23
CA THR A 83 70.35 -12.98 -43.55
C THR A 83 70.46 -11.47 -43.59
N LEU A 84 69.54 -10.75 -42.94
CA LEU A 84 69.41 -9.30 -43.08
C LEU A 84 69.87 -8.48 -41.87
N ASP A 85 70.21 -9.09 -40.73
CA ASP A 85 70.56 -8.35 -39.50
C ASP A 85 69.48 -7.32 -39.15
N ILE A 86 68.23 -7.81 -39.10
CA ILE A 86 67.02 -7.11 -38.65
C ILE A 86 66.49 -7.95 -37.48
N PRO A 87 66.44 -7.44 -36.24
CA PRO A 87 65.92 -8.21 -35.12
C PRO A 87 64.45 -8.62 -35.32
N GLU A 88 64.08 -9.80 -34.82
CA GLU A 88 62.67 -10.20 -34.76
C GLU A 88 61.83 -9.19 -33.98
N ASP A 89 60.57 -9.03 -34.42
CA ASP A 89 59.61 -8.03 -33.93
C ASP A 89 60.05 -6.56 -34.11
N THR A 90 61.05 -6.29 -34.96
CA THR A 90 61.32 -4.94 -35.47
C THR A 90 60.06 -4.42 -36.17
N VAL A 91 59.66 -3.19 -35.82
CA VAL A 91 58.58 -2.48 -36.51
C VAL A 91 59.11 -1.99 -37.86
N VAL A 92 58.41 -2.34 -38.94
CA VAL A 92 58.75 -1.94 -40.31
C VAL A 92 57.52 -1.34 -40.99
N ASP A 93 57.65 -0.13 -41.53
CA ASP A 93 56.64 0.49 -42.39
C ASP A 93 56.75 -0.10 -43.81
N PHE A 94 55.64 -0.64 -44.33
CA PHE A 94 55.55 -1.35 -45.60
C PHE A 94 55.21 -0.46 -46.81
N THR A 95 55.11 0.87 -46.62
CA THR A 95 54.89 1.84 -47.70
C THR A 95 55.98 1.72 -48.77
N GLY A 96 55.58 1.63 -50.05
CA GLY A 96 56.45 1.38 -51.18
C GLY A 96 56.33 -0.04 -51.75
N LEU A 97 55.73 -0.99 -51.02
CA LEU A 97 55.44 -2.34 -51.55
C LEU A 97 54.29 -2.39 -52.56
N GLU A 98 53.52 -1.31 -52.74
CA GLU A 98 52.55 -1.19 -53.84
C GLU A 98 53.19 -1.18 -55.25
N TYR A 99 54.50 -0.94 -55.34
CA TYR A 99 55.27 -0.98 -56.61
C TYR A 99 55.91 -2.34 -56.87
N ALA A 100 55.78 -3.32 -55.96
CA ALA A 100 56.39 -4.64 -56.09
C ALA A 100 55.80 -5.45 -57.27
N GLY A 101 56.58 -6.42 -57.76
CA GLY A 101 56.10 -7.48 -58.64
C GLY A 101 55.13 -8.45 -57.93
N GLU A 102 54.70 -9.49 -58.63
CA GLU A 102 53.93 -10.58 -58.00
C GLU A 102 54.90 -11.51 -57.25
N LEU A 103 54.88 -11.45 -55.91
CA LEU A 103 55.82 -12.19 -55.08
C LEU A 103 55.57 -13.70 -55.15
N LEU A 104 56.57 -14.46 -55.60
CA LEU A 104 56.65 -15.92 -55.54
C LEU A 104 56.93 -16.42 -54.11
N THR A 105 57.57 -15.63 -53.26
CA THR A 105 57.79 -15.95 -51.85
C THR A 105 57.77 -14.69 -50.99
N PHE A 106 56.84 -14.65 -50.03
CA PHE A 106 56.67 -13.52 -49.13
C PHE A 106 56.56 -13.99 -47.68
N ASP A 107 57.46 -13.54 -46.81
CA ASP A 107 57.43 -13.82 -45.37
C ASP A 107 57.53 -12.53 -44.55
N SER A 108 56.42 -12.15 -43.93
CA SER A 108 56.31 -11.00 -43.03
C SER A 108 56.32 -11.38 -41.55
N THR A 109 56.53 -12.66 -41.19
CA THR A 109 56.31 -13.15 -39.81
C THR A 109 57.40 -12.73 -38.83
N TYR A 110 58.58 -12.37 -39.33
CA TYR A 110 59.71 -11.86 -38.55
C TYR A 110 59.53 -10.44 -38.01
N VAL A 111 58.61 -9.62 -38.56
CA VAL A 111 58.52 -8.17 -38.31
C VAL A 111 57.10 -7.67 -38.01
N ILE A 112 57.00 -6.57 -37.27
CA ILE A 112 55.72 -5.90 -36.98
C ILE A 112 55.43 -4.90 -38.10
N ALA A 113 54.76 -5.39 -39.15
CA ALA A 113 54.40 -4.60 -40.32
C ALA A 113 53.39 -3.47 -40.00
N LYS A 114 53.67 -2.26 -40.49
CA LYS A 114 52.79 -1.07 -40.40
C LYS A 114 52.54 -0.47 -41.78
N ASN A 115 51.48 0.35 -41.89
CA ASN A 115 51.11 1.09 -43.10
C ASN A 115 51.06 0.20 -44.37
N VAL A 116 50.59 -1.04 -44.20
CA VAL A 116 50.66 -2.09 -45.22
C VAL A 116 49.81 -1.69 -46.45
N PRO A 117 50.44 -1.49 -47.63
CA PRO A 117 49.75 -1.19 -48.88
C PRO A 117 49.15 -2.49 -49.45
N THR A 118 48.47 -2.42 -50.60
CA THR A 118 48.08 -3.62 -51.33
C THR A 118 49.31 -4.30 -51.92
N ILE A 119 49.55 -5.57 -51.59
CA ILE A 119 50.72 -6.35 -52.03
C ILE A 119 50.24 -7.53 -52.87
N LYS A 120 50.94 -7.84 -53.97
CA LYS A 120 50.57 -8.92 -54.87
C LYS A 120 51.44 -10.15 -54.67
N VAL A 121 50.82 -11.32 -54.58
CA VAL A 121 51.50 -12.62 -54.54
C VAL A 121 51.12 -13.45 -55.76
N ALA A 122 52.11 -14.08 -56.38
CA ALA A 122 51.96 -14.81 -57.65
C ALA A 122 51.15 -16.11 -57.49
N ASP A 123 50.70 -16.67 -58.61
CA ASP A 123 50.24 -18.06 -58.64
C ASP A 123 51.33 -19.02 -58.13
N ARG A 124 50.92 -20.01 -57.33
CA ARG A 124 51.79 -20.98 -56.63
C ARG A 124 52.81 -20.38 -55.66
N SER A 125 52.61 -19.15 -55.20
CA SER A 125 53.49 -18.48 -54.22
C SER A 125 53.53 -19.16 -52.84
N LEU A 126 54.60 -18.90 -52.09
CA LEU A 126 54.76 -19.28 -50.68
C LEU A 126 54.57 -18.04 -49.80
N VAL A 127 53.58 -18.06 -48.90
CA VAL A 127 53.11 -16.89 -48.16
C VAL A 127 53.08 -17.19 -46.66
N TYR A 128 53.84 -16.43 -45.89
CA TYR A 128 53.93 -16.51 -44.43
C TYR A 128 53.62 -15.12 -43.87
N VAL A 129 52.47 -14.91 -43.24
CA VAL A 129 51.98 -13.54 -42.93
C VAL A 129 51.26 -13.40 -41.61
N MET A 130 51.29 -12.18 -41.08
CA MET A 130 50.44 -11.76 -39.97
C MET A 130 49.03 -11.37 -40.48
N PRO A 131 47.97 -11.44 -39.64
CA PRO A 131 46.59 -11.15 -40.06
C PRO A 131 46.38 -9.75 -40.68
N ASN A 132 47.11 -8.74 -40.19
CA ASN A 132 47.07 -7.37 -40.72
C ASN A 132 47.66 -7.26 -42.14
N VAL A 133 48.61 -8.13 -42.49
CA VAL A 133 49.22 -8.20 -43.83
C VAL A 133 48.36 -9.05 -44.78
N LEU A 134 47.81 -10.17 -44.30
CA LEU A 134 46.89 -11.02 -45.08
C LEU A 134 45.69 -10.23 -45.64
N LYS A 135 45.11 -9.34 -44.82
CA LYS A 135 44.05 -8.36 -45.16
C LYS A 135 44.41 -7.38 -46.29
N LYS A 136 45.64 -7.43 -46.81
CA LYS A 136 46.18 -6.56 -47.86
C LYS A 136 46.78 -7.31 -49.05
N LEU A 137 46.75 -8.65 -49.03
CA LEU A 137 47.22 -9.46 -50.15
C LEU A 137 46.16 -9.57 -51.25
N GLU A 138 46.61 -9.41 -52.49
CA GLU A 138 45.92 -9.81 -53.71
C GLU A 138 46.71 -10.93 -54.41
N THR A 139 46.02 -11.82 -55.13
CA THR A 139 46.67 -12.82 -55.99
C THR A 139 45.93 -12.97 -57.31
N THR A 140 46.66 -13.39 -58.34
CA THR A 140 46.17 -13.69 -59.69
C THR A 140 45.85 -15.19 -59.89
N GLY A 141 46.18 -16.04 -58.91
CA GLY A 141 46.03 -17.50 -58.99
C GLY A 141 45.71 -18.14 -57.64
N ARG A 142 46.41 -19.23 -57.31
CA ARG A 142 46.28 -19.95 -56.02
C ARG A 142 47.60 -19.94 -55.28
N VAL A 143 47.60 -19.52 -54.01
CA VAL A 143 48.77 -19.63 -53.14
C VAL A 143 49.11 -21.11 -52.92
N SER A 144 50.38 -21.48 -53.03
CA SER A 144 50.83 -22.87 -52.77
C SER A 144 50.76 -23.17 -51.28
N GLN A 145 51.48 -22.37 -50.47
CA GLN A 145 51.47 -22.50 -49.01
C GLN A 145 51.06 -21.17 -48.39
N LEU A 146 50.05 -21.19 -47.51
CA LEU A 146 49.64 -20.07 -46.69
C LEU A 146 49.79 -20.41 -45.21
N ASP A 147 50.79 -19.84 -44.55
CA ASP A 147 50.98 -19.93 -43.09
C ASP A 147 50.61 -18.57 -42.46
N ILE A 148 49.67 -18.58 -41.52
CA ILE A 148 49.15 -17.38 -40.84
C ILE A 148 49.64 -17.37 -39.39
N GLY A 149 50.34 -16.30 -39.02
CA GLY A 149 50.93 -16.14 -37.70
C GLY A 149 52.31 -16.79 -37.53
N LYS A 150 52.93 -16.60 -36.36
CA LYS A 150 54.27 -17.14 -36.09
C LYS A 150 54.24 -18.66 -35.85
N ARG A 151 54.98 -19.39 -36.67
CA ARG A 151 55.26 -20.83 -36.49
C ARG A 151 56.00 -21.14 -35.18
N TYR A 152 56.78 -20.19 -34.66
CA TYR A 152 57.58 -20.31 -33.44
C TYR A 152 57.24 -19.17 -32.48
N GLY A 153 57.17 -19.46 -31.17
CA GLY A 153 56.68 -18.53 -30.16
C GLY A 153 55.18 -18.68 -29.93
N GLU A 154 54.54 -17.65 -29.34
CA GLU A 154 53.16 -17.74 -28.82
C GLU A 154 52.06 -17.74 -29.90
N GLY A 155 52.38 -17.69 -31.20
CA GLY A 155 51.37 -17.56 -32.26
C GLY A 155 50.64 -16.21 -32.26
N VAL A 156 49.40 -16.18 -32.73
CA VAL A 156 48.56 -14.97 -32.90
C VAL A 156 47.34 -15.01 -31.97
N PRO A 157 47.00 -13.91 -31.28
CA PRO A 157 45.80 -13.83 -30.45
C PRO A 157 44.52 -14.14 -31.24
N THR A 158 43.59 -14.89 -30.65
CA THR A 158 42.31 -15.28 -31.28
C THR A 158 41.55 -14.08 -31.87
N SER A 159 41.60 -12.92 -31.20
CA SER A 159 40.95 -11.67 -31.64
C SER A 159 41.42 -11.13 -32.99
N GLU A 160 42.61 -11.51 -33.47
CA GLU A 160 43.12 -11.11 -34.79
C GLU A 160 42.78 -12.12 -35.90
N LEU A 161 42.48 -13.37 -35.52
CA LEU A 161 42.13 -14.48 -36.42
C LEU A 161 40.62 -14.54 -36.75
N ILE A 162 39.78 -13.99 -35.88
CA ILE A 162 38.33 -13.93 -36.11
C ILE A 162 38.00 -13.19 -37.41
N GLY A 163 37.18 -13.82 -38.25
CA GLY A 163 36.72 -13.25 -39.53
C GLY A 163 37.74 -13.21 -40.67
N LEU A 164 38.88 -13.92 -40.58
CA LEU A 164 39.83 -14.03 -41.70
C LEU A 164 39.35 -14.91 -42.88
N GLY A 165 38.20 -15.58 -42.78
CA GLY A 165 37.72 -16.55 -43.77
C GLY A 165 37.69 -16.04 -45.22
N GLU A 166 37.22 -14.81 -45.44
CA GLU A 166 37.20 -14.18 -46.78
C GLU A 166 38.61 -13.82 -47.27
N ASP A 167 39.55 -13.49 -46.37
CA ASP A 167 40.94 -13.23 -46.72
C ASP A 167 41.69 -14.53 -47.08
N ILE A 168 41.40 -15.61 -46.37
CA ILE A 168 41.90 -16.97 -46.66
C ILE A 168 41.32 -17.47 -47.98
N HIS A 169 40.02 -17.28 -48.21
CA HIS A 169 39.35 -17.66 -49.46
C HIS A 169 39.93 -16.90 -50.67
N ARG A 170 40.23 -15.60 -50.51
CA ARG A 170 40.88 -14.78 -51.55
C ARG A 170 42.28 -15.29 -51.95
N MET A 171 43.01 -15.92 -51.04
CA MET A 171 44.31 -16.54 -51.32
C MET A 171 44.21 -17.95 -51.93
N ASN A 172 43.08 -18.63 -51.76
CA ASN A 172 42.76 -19.94 -52.33
C ASN A 172 43.93 -20.96 -52.22
N PRO A 173 44.37 -21.30 -50.99
CA PRO A 173 45.54 -22.15 -50.76
C PRO A 173 45.38 -23.51 -51.46
N ALA A 174 46.48 -24.06 -51.99
CA ALA A 174 46.47 -25.31 -52.76
C ALA A 174 47.23 -26.46 -52.09
N ASP A 175 48.48 -26.21 -51.69
CA ASP A 175 49.34 -27.26 -51.14
C ASP A 175 49.28 -27.31 -49.60
N SER A 176 49.06 -26.20 -48.89
CA SER A 176 48.59 -26.21 -47.49
C SER A 176 48.14 -24.86 -46.94
N LEU A 177 47.20 -24.89 -45.98
CA LEU A 177 46.92 -23.81 -45.04
C LEU A 177 47.46 -24.17 -43.64
N ARG A 178 48.09 -23.23 -42.95
CA ARG A 178 48.36 -23.32 -41.50
C ARG A 178 47.95 -22.05 -40.77
N ILE A 179 47.42 -22.19 -39.56
CA ILE A 179 47.06 -21.06 -38.69
C ILE A 179 47.65 -21.30 -37.30
N PHE A 180 48.55 -20.41 -36.89
CA PHE A 180 49.24 -20.47 -35.60
C PHE A 180 48.59 -19.51 -34.60
N SER A 181 47.59 -20.00 -33.87
CA SER A 181 46.93 -19.26 -32.80
C SER A 181 47.70 -19.33 -31.48
N LYS A 182 47.43 -18.36 -30.61
CA LYS A 182 47.87 -18.37 -29.21
C LYS A 182 46.95 -19.18 -28.32
N ASP A 183 45.65 -18.93 -28.43
CA ASP A 183 44.63 -19.24 -27.43
C ASP A 183 43.28 -19.66 -28.05
N MET A 184 43.24 -20.03 -29.34
CA MET A 184 42.00 -20.33 -30.05
C MET A 184 41.46 -21.71 -29.70
N ALA A 185 40.22 -21.72 -29.23
CA ALA A 185 39.44 -22.92 -28.91
C ALA A 185 38.40 -23.24 -30.01
N ASP A 186 37.70 -22.21 -30.48
CA ASP A 186 36.69 -22.29 -31.55
C ASP A 186 37.28 -21.79 -32.87
N PHE A 187 37.65 -22.70 -33.76
CA PHE A 187 38.20 -22.35 -35.08
C PHE A 187 37.12 -21.94 -36.09
N SER A 188 35.84 -22.19 -35.83
CA SER A 188 34.75 -21.75 -36.70
C SER A 188 34.60 -20.23 -36.73
N ALA A 189 35.03 -19.55 -35.65
CA ALA A 189 35.07 -18.10 -35.55
C ALA A 189 36.03 -17.42 -36.55
N ILE A 190 36.92 -18.16 -37.23
CA ILE A 190 37.69 -17.65 -38.37
C ILE A 190 36.77 -17.36 -39.57
N GLY A 191 35.67 -18.12 -39.72
CA GLY A 191 34.68 -17.96 -40.80
C GLY A 191 35.11 -18.54 -42.15
N ILE A 192 35.99 -19.55 -42.17
CA ILE A 192 36.45 -20.19 -43.41
C ILE A 192 35.29 -20.96 -44.05
N GLN A 193 34.88 -20.56 -45.25
CA GLN A 193 33.88 -21.31 -46.03
C GLN A 193 34.40 -22.71 -46.36
N SER A 194 33.56 -23.74 -46.23
CA SER A 194 33.97 -25.15 -46.40
C SER A 194 34.57 -25.44 -47.78
N GLU A 195 34.07 -24.73 -48.78
CA GLU A 195 34.46 -24.71 -50.17
C GLU A 195 35.91 -24.24 -50.36
N ALA A 196 36.40 -23.32 -49.52
CA ALA A 196 37.71 -22.70 -49.62
C ALA A 196 38.89 -23.66 -49.34
N LEU A 197 38.61 -24.83 -48.76
CA LEU A 197 39.61 -25.88 -48.46
C LEU A 197 39.43 -27.16 -49.29
N THR A 198 38.45 -27.20 -50.20
CA THR A 198 38.10 -28.43 -50.96
C THR A 198 39.23 -28.96 -51.83
N ASP A 199 40.00 -28.07 -52.46
CA ASP A 199 41.18 -28.37 -53.27
C ASP A 199 42.51 -28.12 -52.52
N THR A 200 42.52 -28.18 -51.18
CA THR A 200 43.72 -27.99 -50.35
C THR A 200 44.23 -29.32 -49.82
N ASN A 201 45.52 -29.66 -50.00
CA ASN A 201 46.02 -30.99 -49.62
C ASN A 201 45.94 -31.28 -48.10
N TYR A 202 46.06 -30.27 -47.23
CA TYR A 202 45.69 -30.32 -45.81
C TYR A 202 45.55 -28.90 -45.23
N ALA A 203 44.79 -28.77 -44.15
CA ALA A 203 44.76 -27.58 -43.31
C ALA A 203 45.28 -27.93 -41.90
N GLU A 204 45.98 -27.00 -41.25
CA GLU A 204 46.48 -27.17 -39.88
C GLU A 204 46.09 -25.99 -38.98
N PHE A 205 45.46 -26.31 -37.86
CA PHE A 205 44.95 -25.36 -36.89
C PHE A 205 45.68 -25.58 -35.55
N VAL A 206 46.63 -24.68 -35.25
CA VAL A 206 47.53 -24.81 -34.10
C VAL A 206 47.12 -23.82 -33.01
N THR A 207 47.17 -24.25 -31.74
CA THR A 207 47.04 -23.38 -30.57
C THR A 207 48.24 -23.61 -29.66
N GLN A 208 49.08 -22.58 -29.52
CA GLN A 208 50.40 -22.69 -28.87
C GLN A 208 50.33 -22.71 -27.32
N THR A 209 49.21 -22.31 -26.73
CA THR A 209 48.99 -22.30 -25.26
C THR A 209 48.05 -23.45 -24.86
N GLN A 210 48.39 -24.17 -23.78
CA GLN A 210 47.45 -25.12 -23.16
C GLN A 210 46.15 -24.41 -22.76
N LEU A 211 45.03 -24.87 -23.31
CA LEU A 211 43.70 -24.37 -22.98
C LEU A 211 43.22 -24.98 -21.65
N VAL A 212 42.41 -24.24 -20.90
CA VAL A 212 41.71 -24.76 -19.72
C VAL A 212 40.21 -24.76 -20.01
N LEU A 213 39.57 -25.92 -19.86
CA LEU A 213 38.16 -26.14 -20.18
C LEU A 213 37.29 -26.14 -18.90
N PRO A 214 35.95 -26.02 -19.01
CA PRO A 214 35.04 -26.11 -17.87
C PRO A 214 35.14 -27.46 -17.15
N ASP A 215 34.93 -27.46 -15.83
CA ASP A 215 35.17 -28.63 -14.97
C ASP A 215 34.39 -29.90 -15.38
N LEU A 216 35.08 -31.04 -15.39
CA LEU A 216 34.46 -32.37 -15.35
C LEU A 216 33.90 -32.60 -13.94
N LYS A 217 32.59 -32.46 -13.80
CA LYS A 217 31.89 -32.73 -12.54
C LYS A 217 31.69 -34.23 -12.37
N VAL A 218 32.24 -34.78 -11.29
CA VAL A 218 32.15 -36.21 -10.95
C VAL A 218 31.48 -36.34 -9.59
N GLU A 219 30.44 -37.17 -9.50
CA GLU A 219 29.87 -37.48 -8.18
C GLU A 219 30.90 -38.27 -7.36
N LYS A 220 31.01 -37.94 -6.07
CA LYS A 220 31.92 -38.62 -5.17
C LYS A 220 31.52 -40.08 -5.05
N ASP A 221 32.51 -40.98 -5.05
CA ASP A 221 32.32 -42.43 -5.01
C ASP A 221 31.59 -43.00 -6.26
N HIS A 222 31.44 -42.21 -7.33
CA HIS A 222 30.90 -42.65 -8.62
C HIS A 222 31.79 -43.70 -9.29
N THR A 223 31.18 -44.80 -9.72
CA THR A 223 31.85 -45.98 -10.28
C THR A 223 31.40 -46.31 -11.71
N GLY A 224 30.67 -45.40 -12.36
CA GLY A 224 30.19 -45.56 -13.72
C GLY A 224 30.94 -44.71 -14.76
N LYS A 225 30.41 -44.74 -15.98
CA LYS A 225 30.70 -43.80 -17.06
C LYS A 225 30.35 -42.35 -16.65
N VAL A 226 31.10 -41.36 -17.12
CA VAL A 226 30.83 -39.91 -16.96
C VAL A 226 30.98 -39.22 -18.31
N LEU A 227 29.88 -38.73 -18.87
CA LEU A 227 29.88 -37.98 -20.13
C LEU A 227 30.31 -36.53 -19.91
N TYR A 228 31.29 -36.09 -20.70
CA TYR A 228 31.79 -34.73 -20.75
C TYR A 228 31.43 -34.07 -22.10
N THR A 229 30.43 -33.18 -22.05
CA THR A 229 29.95 -32.41 -23.20
C THR A 229 30.39 -30.95 -23.07
N GLN A 230 30.91 -30.34 -24.14
CA GLN A 230 31.32 -28.94 -24.15
C GLN A 230 31.23 -28.32 -25.55
N ASP A 231 31.16 -26.99 -25.60
CA ASP A 231 30.92 -26.18 -26.82
C ASP A 231 32.05 -25.16 -27.10
N ALA A 232 33.18 -25.24 -26.39
CA ALA A 232 34.30 -24.30 -26.50
C ALA A 232 35.36 -24.74 -27.52
N LEU A 233 35.76 -26.02 -27.53
CA LEU A 233 36.63 -26.59 -28.56
C LEU A 233 35.80 -26.97 -29.79
N LYS A 234 36.01 -26.27 -30.92
CA LYS A 234 35.32 -26.52 -32.19
C LYS A 234 36.27 -26.54 -33.38
N ASP A 235 35.98 -27.41 -34.33
CA ASP A 235 36.63 -27.41 -35.64
C ASP A 235 36.24 -26.16 -36.46
N PHE A 236 36.84 -25.97 -37.64
CA PHE A 236 36.58 -24.77 -38.46
C PHE A 236 35.15 -24.71 -39.02
N ARG A 237 34.37 -25.79 -38.88
CA ARG A 237 33.00 -25.96 -39.38
C ARG A 237 31.96 -25.87 -38.25
N GLY A 238 32.41 -25.76 -36.99
CA GLY A 238 31.59 -25.63 -35.79
C GLY A 238 31.28 -26.95 -35.05
N ASN A 239 31.86 -28.08 -35.46
CA ASN A 239 31.68 -29.37 -34.78
C ASN A 239 32.55 -29.44 -33.51
N SER A 240 32.03 -30.00 -32.42
CA SER A 240 32.78 -30.09 -31.15
C SER A 240 33.94 -31.08 -31.27
N LEU A 241 35.17 -30.61 -31.03
CA LEU A 241 36.39 -31.44 -31.09
C LEU A 241 36.47 -32.50 -29.98
N LEU A 242 35.51 -32.53 -29.05
CA LEU A 242 35.37 -33.59 -28.06
C LEU A 242 34.25 -34.60 -28.42
N SER A 243 33.76 -34.61 -29.67
CA SER A 243 32.70 -35.50 -30.15
C SER A 243 33.06 -36.19 -31.47
N SER A 244 32.54 -37.40 -31.74
CA SER A 244 32.77 -38.13 -33.00
C SER A 244 32.19 -37.45 -34.25
N VAL A 245 31.45 -36.35 -34.09
CA VAL A 245 31.03 -35.46 -35.19
C VAL A 245 32.24 -34.73 -35.79
N ALA A 246 33.25 -34.39 -34.98
CA ALA A 246 34.54 -33.97 -35.49
C ALA A 246 35.33 -35.20 -35.97
N THR A 247 35.76 -35.19 -37.23
CA THR A 247 36.49 -36.32 -37.84
C THR A 247 37.95 -36.46 -37.37
N THR A 248 38.30 -35.81 -36.26
CA THR A 248 39.65 -35.75 -35.67
C THR A 248 39.55 -36.08 -34.18
N MET A 249 40.10 -37.23 -33.78
CA MET A 249 40.16 -37.68 -32.39
C MET A 249 41.41 -37.14 -31.67
N PRO A 250 41.41 -37.04 -30.33
CA PRO A 250 42.62 -36.74 -29.57
C PRO A 250 43.65 -37.87 -29.70
N THR A 251 44.93 -37.50 -29.74
CA THR A 251 46.07 -38.43 -29.87
C THR A 251 46.51 -38.96 -28.51
N THR A 252 46.47 -38.13 -27.47
CA THR A 252 46.75 -38.52 -26.09
C THR A 252 45.64 -38.01 -25.18
N VAL A 253 45.22 -38.82 -24.21
CA VAL A 253 44.37 -38.40 -23.10
C VAL A 253 44.96 -39.01 -21.83
N GLN A 254 45.04 -38.26 -20.72
CA GLN A 254 45.69 -38.70 -19.47
C GLN A 254 44.98 -38.10 -18.25
N TYR A 255 44.94 -38.85 -17.14
CA TYR A 255 44.63 -38.28 -15.82
C TYR A 255 45.90 -37.71 -15.19
N LEU A 256 45.82 -36.49 -14.64
CA LEU A 256 46.89 -35.83 -13.90
C LEU A 256 46.46 -35.48 -12.46
N ASP A 257 47.42 -35.43 -11.54
CA ASP A 257 47.21 -35.07 -10.13
C ASP A 257 47.15 -33.54 -9.89
N GLU A 258 47.01 -33.10 -8.63
CA GLU A 258 47.01 -31.67 -8.28
C GLU A 258 48.30 -30.93 -8.71
N ASN A 259 49.44 -31.63 -8.73
CA ASN A 259 50.75 -31.11 -9.16
C ASN A 259 50.93 -31.13 -10.70
N LYS A 260 49.96 -31.70 -11.44
CA LYS A 260 50.00 -32.01 -12.88
C LYS A 260 51.00 -33.11 -13.27
N GLU A 261 51.36 -33.99 -12.34
CA GLU A 261 52.08 -35.23 -12.63
C GLU A 261 51.12 -36.29 -13.21
N TYR A 262 51.64 -37.19 -14.05
CA TYR A 262 50.86 -38.24 -14.72
C TYR A 262 50.43 -39.34 -13.74
N ILE A 263 49.16 -39.73 -13.80
CA ILE A 263 48.59 -40.86 -13.04
C ILE A 263 48.43 -42.08 -13.96
N ASP A 264 47.47 -42.03 -14.89
CA ASP A 264 47.14 -43.13 -15.81
C ASP A 264 46.47 -42.65 -17.11
N TYR A 265 46.34 -43.54 -18.09
CA TYR A 265 45.50 -43.32 -19.28
C TYR A 265 44.03 -43.67 -18.96
N PRO A 266 43.06 -42.78 -19.25
CA PRO A 266 41.64 -43.11 -19.10
C PRO A 266 41.22 -44.19 -20.08
N PHE A 267 40.32 -45.06 -19.63
CA PHE A 267 39.38 -45.71 -20.52
C PHE A 267 38.26 -44.70 -20.84
N PHE A 268 38.02 -44.42 -22.12
CA PHE A 268 36.96 -43.52 -22.56
C PHE A 268 36.38 -43.94 -23.90
N ASP A 269 35.09 -43.66 -24.10
CA ASP A 269 34.41 -43.72 -25.39
C ASP A 269 34.32 -42.30 -25.99
N TYR A 270 34.43 -42.20 -27.32
CA TYR A 270 34.30 -40.94 -28.07
C TYR A 270 32.97 -40.97 -28.83
N THR A 271 32.01 -40.14 -28.41
CA THR A 271 30.59 -40.22 -28.80
C THR A 271 30.14 -38.97 -29.54
N ASP A 272 28.98 -39.02 -30.20
CA ASP A 272 28.44 -37.86 -30.94
C ASP A 272 28.02 -36.69 -30.02
N GLU A 273 27.91 -36.93 -28.70
CA GLU A 273 27.60 -35.92 -27.68
C GLU A 273 28.86 -35.37 -26.97
N GLY A 274 29.90 -36.19 -26.81
CA GLY A 274 31.09 -35.84 -26.03
C GLY A 274 32.04 -37.01 -25.73
N MET A 275 32.97 -36.79 -24.80
CA MET A 275 33.87 -37.83 -24.29
C MET A 275 33.26 -38.51 -23.05
N GLU A 276 33.13 -39.82 -23.05
CA GLU A 276 32.58 -40.57 -21.92
C GLU A 276 33.70 -41.32 -21.17
N PHE A 277 34.06 -40.82 -19.99
CA PHE A 277 35.17 -41.34 -19.18
C PHE A 277 34.72 -42.45 -18.22
N GLU A 278 35.57 -43.46 -18.02
CA GLU A 278 35.35 -44.50 -17.01
C GLU A 278 36.47 -44.53 -15.96
N ASN A 279 36.13 -45.05 -14.77
CA ASN A 279 37.07 -45.39 -13.69
C ASN A 279 38.02 -44.24 -13.29
N ILE A 280 37.51 -43.01 -13.18
CA ILE A 280 38.29 -41.80 -12.86
C ILE A 280 38.97 -41.94 -11.47
N PRO A 281 40.32 -42.05 -11.38
CA PRO A 281 41.06 -42.27 -10.13
C PRO A 281 40.77 -41.20 -9.08
N GLU A 282 40.71 -41.55 -7.79
CA GLU A 282 40.35 -40.61 -6.71
C GLU A 282 41.28 -39.39 -6.69
N GLU A 283 42.57 -39.64 -6.90
CA GLU A 283 43.68 -38.69 -6.99
C GLU A 283 43.72 -37.83 -8.27
N ALA A 284 42.87 -38.12 -9.27
CA ALA A 284 42.84 -37.37 -10.52
C ALA A 284 42.18 -35.99 -10.32
N ALA A 285 42.99 -34.93 -10.44
CA ALA A 285 42.57 -33.53 -10.37
C ALA A 285 42.34 -32.90 -11.76
N TYR A 286 42.89 -33.50 -12.82
CA TYR A 286 42.67 -33.04 -14.20
C TYR A 286 42.58 -34.19 -15.20
N VAL A 287 41.87 -33.98 -16.31
CA VAL A 287 42.07 -34.70 -17.57
C VAL A 287 42.87 -33.81 -18.52
N TYR A 288 44.03 -34.28 -18.96
CA TYR A 288 44.79 -33.70 -20.05
C TYR A 288 44.38 -34.33 -21.39
N ILE A 289 44.14 -33.50 -22.41
CA ILE A 289 43.82 -33.91 -23.78
C ILE A 289 44.84 -33.28 -24.72
N ASP A 290 45.38 -34.07 -25.64
CA ASP A 290 46.39 -33.63 -26.61
C ASP A 290 46.00 -34.05 -28.03
N PHE A 291 45.60 -33.08 -28.84
CA PHE A 291 45.45 -33.25 -30.29
C PHE A 291 46.83 -33.05 -30.90
N ALA A 292 47.71 -34.05 -30.76
CA ALA A 292 49.02 -34.06 -31.39
C ALA A 292 48.99 -34.73 -32.77
N ARG A 293 49.88 -34.31 -33.67
CA ARG A 293 49.97 -34.84 -35.04
C ARG A 293 50.31 -36.34 -35.09
N ILE A 294 49.34 -37.20 -35.42
CA ILE A 294 49.61 -38.51 -36.01
C ILE A 294 49.36 -38.44 -37.53
N PRO A 295 50.39 -38.38 -38.38
CA PRO A 295 50.22 -38.58 -39.82
C PRO A 295 49.89 -40.06 -40.08
N THR A 296 48.61 -40.39 -40.13
CA THR A 296 48.16 -41.75 -40.46
C THR A 296 48.63 -42.12 -41.88
N ARG A 297 49.27 -43.28 -41.98
CA ARG A 297 50.07 -43.69 -43.14
C ARG A 297 49.20 -43.84 -44.39
N LEU A 298 49.45 -42.99 -45.39
CA LEU A 298 49.07 -43.08 -46.81
C LEU A 298 48.10 -44.23 -47.16
N SER A 299 46.83 -43.88 -47.39
CA SER A 299 45.91 -44.75 -48.12
C SER A 299 46.45 -44.95 -49.54
N ASN A 300 46.81 -46.19 -49.90
CA ASN A 300 47.45 -46.51 -51.18
C ASN A 300 46.48 -46.48 -52.39
N ASN A 301 45.32 -45.85 -52.23
CA ASN A 301 44.21 -45.92 -53.17
C ASN A 301 44.28 -44.75 -54.17
N ALA A 302 44.96 -44.98 -55.30
CA ALA A 302 45.27 -43.97 -56.33
C ALA A 302 44.07 -43.28 -57.02
N ASN A 303 42.83 -43.51 -56.56
CA ASN A 303 41.59 -42.95 -57.11
C ASN A 303 40.91 -41.93 -56.17
N THR A 304 41.38 -41.73 -54.93
CA THR A 304 40.90 -40.66 -54.04
C THR A 304 41.81 -39.44 -54.15
N ARG A 305 41.46 -38.50 -55.04
CA ARG A 305 42.02 -37.13 -55.05
C ARG A 305 41.41 -36.30 -53.92
N ALA A 306 41.70 -36.69 -52.69
CA ALA A 306 41.35 -36.02 -51.45
C ALA A 306 42.09 -36.75 -50.31
N LEU A 307 43.10 -36.10 -49.71
CA LEU A 307 43.60 -36.46 -48.38
C LEU A 307 43.22 -35.34 -47.41
N ASN A 308 41.95 -34.93 -47.49
CA ASN A 308 41.38 -33.80 -46.77
C ASN A 308 41.37 -34.12 -45.28
N TYR A 309 42.42 -33.69 -44.59
CA TYR A 309 42.58 -33.80 -43.14
C TYR A 309 42.78 -32.41 -42.54
N ASP A 310 41.83 -32.02 -41.70
CA ASP A 310 41.91 -30.84 -40.86
C ASP A 310 42.64 -31.22 -39.57
N LEU A 311 43.92 -30.87 -39.51
CA LEU A 311 44.84 -31.24 -38.45
C LEU A 311 44.75 -30.22 -37.31
N TYR A 312 44.14 -30.60 -36.20
CA TYR A 312 44.17 -29.83 -34.96
C TYR A 312 45.44 -30.14 -34.18
N SER A 313 46.13 -29.09 -33.75
CA SER A 313 47.38 -29.15 -32.98
C SER A 313 47.25 -28.29 -31.73
N LEU A 314 46.51 -28.81 -30.73
CA LEU A 314 46.19 -28.12 -29.48
C LEU A 314 46.20 -29.08 -28.29
N ASN A 315 46.51 -28.55 -27.10
CA ASN A 315 46.39 -29.27 -25.84
C ASN A 315 45.41 -28.55 -24.92
N ALA A 316 44.64 -29.33 -24.16
CA ALA A 316 43.61 -28.85 -23.25
C ALA A 316 43.71 -29.55 -21.89
N LEU A 317 43.24 -28.87 -20.85
CA LEU A 317 43.21 -29.36 -19.47
C LEU A 317 41.81 -29.13 -18.90
N ILE A 318 41.15 -30.21 -18.49
CA ILE A 318 39.84 -30.21 -17.85
C ILE A 318 40.06 -30.42 -16.35
N PRO A 319 39.73 -29.46 -15.47
CA PRO A 319 39.72 -29.69 -14.02
C PRO A 319 38.67 -30.73 -13.64
N ILE A 320 38.96 -31.58 -12.66
CA ILE A 320 38.02 -32.58 -12.13
C ILE A 320 37.48 -32.05 -10.80
N VAL A 321 36.18 -31.79 -10.74
CA VAL A 321 35.51 -31.32 -9.52
C VAL A 321 34.62 -32.43 -8.98
N ARG A 322 35.05 -33.02 -7.86
CA ARG A 322 34.30 -34.04 -7.13
C ARG A 322 33.25 -33.37 -6.23
N PHE A 323 31.98 -33.69 -6.44
CA PHE A 323 30.84 -33.17 -5.66
C PHE A 323 30.07 -34.31 -5.01
N GLN A 324 29.38 -34.07 -3.89
CA GLN A 324 28.50 -35.05 -3.27
C GLN A 324 27.11 -34.40 -3.07
N PRO A 325 26.05 -34.88 -3.74
CA PRO A 325 24.69 -34.40 -3.52
C PRO A 325 24.29 -34.47 -2.05
N GLY A 326 23.74 -33.38 -1.53
CA GLY A 326 23.03 -33.38 -0.26
C GLY A 326 21.63 -33.93 -0.42
N ALA A 327 21.04 -34.37 0.69
CA ALA A 327 19.62 -34.62 0.76
C ALA A 327 18.84 -33.29 0.79
N ASP A 328 17.71 -33.26 0.10
CA ASP A 328 16.90 -32.05 -0.06
C ASP A 328 16.44 -31.45 1.29
N VAL A 329 16.32 -30.11 1.30
CA VAL A 329 15.65 -29.37 2.37
C VAL A 329 14.22 -29.08 1.94
N THR A 330 13.24 -29.66 2.65
CA THR A 330 11.81 -29.38 2.41
C THR A 330 11.38 -28.16 3.22
N VAL A 331 10.95 -27.10 2.55
CA VAL A 331 10.43 -25.88 3.17
C VAL A 331 8.90 -25.89 3.12
N LYS A 332 8.26 -25.92 4.29
CA LYS A 332 6.81 -26.09 4.48
C LYS A 332 6.14 -24.79 4.94
N TYR A 333 4.87 -24.62 4.54
CA TYR A 333 4.06 -23.45 4.88
C TYR A 333 2.69 -23.92 5.40
N GLN A 334 2.46 -23.81 6.70
CA GLN A 334 1.26 -24.37 7.36
C GLN A 334 0.72 -23.47 8.49
N ASP A 335 -0.51 -23.72 8.94
CA ASP A 335 -1.05 -23.08 10.15
C ASP A 335 -0.74 -23.85 11.45
N GLU A 336 -1.39 -23.45 12.54
CA GLU A 336 -1.15 -23.99 13.90
C GLU A 336 -1.74 -25.40 14.06
N GLU A 337 -2.78 -25.70 13.30
CA GLU A 337 -3.44 -26.99 13.17
C GLU A 337 -2.68 -27.94 12.22
N GLY A 338 -1.82 -27.39 11.35
CA GLY A 338 -1.00 -28.13 10.38
C GLY A 338 -1.61 -28.25 8.98
N GLU A 339 -2.60 -27.43 8.64
CA GLU A 339 -3.13 -27.34 7.27
C GLU A 339 -2.12 -26.63 6.36
N THR A 340 -1.78 -27.24 5.21
CA THR A 340 -0.84 -26.67 4.24
C THR A 340 -1.45 -25.44 3.55
N LEU A 341 -0.80 -24.29 3.71
CA LEU A 341 -1.29 -22.98 3.24
C LEU A 341 -0.70 -22.54 1.90
N ALA A 342 0.43 -23.13 1.49
CA ALA A 342 1.09 -22.93 0.21
C ALA A 342 1.96 -24.14 -0.11
N ASP A 343 2.25 -24.37 -1.39
CA ASP A 343 3.04 -25.51 -1.84
C ASP A 343 4.43 -25.54 -1.16
N ASP A 344 4.82 -26.76 -0.76
CA ASP A 344 6.15 -27.07 -0.24
C ASP A 344 7.23 -26.73 -1.29
N GLU A 345 8.34 -26.18 -0.82
CA GLU A 345 9.46 -25.74 -1.65
C GLU A 345 10.69 -26.62 -1.37
N ILE A 346 11.22 -27.24 -2.40
CA ILE A 346 12.36 -28.16 -2.31
C ILE A 346 13.63 -27.40 -2.68
N LEU A 347 14.57 -27.34 -1.75
CA LEU A 347 15.91 -26.82 -2.00
C LEU A 347 16.87 -28.01 -2.13
N SER A 348 17.70 -27.99 -3.17
CA SER A 348 18.70 -29.02 -3.49
C SER A 348 20.08 -28.39 -3.67
N GLY A 349 21.14 -29.11 -3.32
CA GLY A 349 22.53 -28.65 -3.44
C GLY A 349 23.52 -29.71 -2.92
N ASN A 350 24.81 -29.40 -2.94
CA ASN A 350 25.86 -30.33 -2.53
C ASN A 350 26.12 -30.25 -1.02
N ILE A 351 26.58 -31.35 -0.40
CA ILE A 351 26.90 -31.40 1.03
C ILE A 351 27.90 -30.29 1.39
N GLY A 352 27.55 -29.46 2.36
CA GLY A 352 28.35 -28.31 2.80
C GLY A 352 28.08 -26.98 2.07
N GLU A 353 27.40 -26.99 0.92
CA GLU A 353 26.84 -25.75 0.34
C GLU A 353 25.72 -25.21 1.25
N ASN A 354 25.56 -23.89 1.33
CA ASN A 354 24.56 -23.29 2.21
C ASN A 354 23.23 -23.04 1.47
N TYR A 355 22.13 -23.54 2.04
CA TYR A 355 20.78 -23.13 1.65
C TYR A 355 20.31 -21.91 2.45
N THR A 356 19.28 -21.26 1.93
CA THR A 356 18.51 -20.22 2.62
C THR A 356 17.05 -20.34 2.17
N SER A 357 16.14 -20.27 3.13
CA SER A 357 14.69 -20.33 2.91
C SER A 357 14.04 -19.05 3.39
N GLU A 358 12.92 -18.67 2.77
CA GLU A 358 12.17 -17.46 3.13
C GLU A 358 10.70 -17.74 3.46
N LYS A 359 10.12 -16.89 4.32
CA LYS A 359 8.70 -16.92 4.63
C LYS A 359 7.88 -16.30 3.50
N LYS A 360 6.86 -17.02 3.02
CA LYS A 360 5.89 -16.52 2.04
C LYS A 360 4.89 -15.56 2.71
N THR A 361 4.32 -14.63 1.92
CA THR A 361 3.21 -13.76 2.37
C THR A 361 1.89 -14.41 1.99
N ILE A 362 1.17 -14.95 2.96
CA ILE A 362 -0.04 -15.74 2.76
C ILE A 362 -1.28 -14.87 3.01
N THR A 363 -2.26 -14.90 2.12
CA THR A 363 -3.44 -14.03 2.23
C THR A 363 -4.39 -14.54 3.30
N GLY A 364 -4.78 -13.67 4.25
CA GLY A 364 -5.62 -14.05 5.40
C GLY A 364 -4.88 -14.74 6.54
N TYR A 365 -3.54 -14.75 6.51
CA TYR A 365 -2.69 -15.36 7.52
C TYR A 365 -1.50 -14.44 7.87
N THR A 366 -1.05 -14.54 9.12
CA THR A 366 0.05 -13.76 9.70
C THR A 366 1.14 -14.71 10.20
N PHE A 367 2.39 -14.49 9.78
CA PHE A 367 3.54 -15.30 10.22
C PHE A 367 3.69 -15.29 11.74
N LYS A 368 3.85 -16.47 12.33
CA LYS A 368 4.02 -16.70 13.77
C LYS A 368 5.47 -17.00 14.13
N GLU A 369 5.97 -18.14 13.65
CA GLU A 369 7.30 -18.68 13.97
C GLU A 369 7.83 -19.57 12.84
N VAL A 370 9.12 -19.89 12.89
CA VAL A 370 9.75 -20.90 12.03
C VAL A 370 10.32 -22.01 12.89
N GLN A 371 10.11 -23.26 12.47
CA GLN A 371 10.62 -24.47 13.09
C GLN A 371 11.66 -25.11 12.18
N GLY A 372 12.76 -25.62 12.76
CA GLY A 372 13.96 -25.97 11.99
C GLY A 372 14.87 -24.76 11.74
N ASN A 373 15.94 -24.96 10.97
CA ASN A 373 16.93 -23.92 10.67
C ASN A 373 16.65 -23.31 9.29
N PRO A 374 16.23 -22.03 9.16
CA PRO A 374 15.93 -21.45 7.85
C PRO A 374 17.17 -21.22 6.96
N THR A 375 18.36 -21.37 7.52
CA THR A 375 19.67 -21.24 6.86
C THR A 375 20.63 -22.27 7.44
N GLY A 376 21.42 -22.92 6.59
CA GLY A 376 22.47 -23.85 7.03
C GLY A 376 23.13 -24.57 5.85
N PRO A 377 24.08 -25.48 6.11
CA PRO A 377 24.62 -26.35 5.07
C PRO A 377 23.66 -27.51 4.74
N PHE A 378 23.61 -27.91 3.47
CA PHE A 378 23.06 -29.21 3.08
C PHE A 378 23.85 -30.35 3.74
N THR A 379 23.15 -31.43 4.09
CA THR A 379 23.72 -32.63 4.72
C THR A 379 23.35 -33.89 3.97
N ASP A 380 23.95 -35.02 4.33
CA ASP A 380 23.56 -36.37 3.89
C ASP A 380 22.16 -36.78 4.37
N GLN A 381 21.66 -36.15 5.44
CA GLN A 381 20.33 -36.36 6.00
C GLN A 381 19.34 -35.28 5.51
N PRO A 382 18.09 -35.64 5.14
CA PRO A 382 17.09 -34.68 4.69
C PRO A 382 16.68 -33.73 5.82
N GLN A 383 16.46 -32.46 5.48
CA GLN A 383 16.14 -31.42 6.44
C GLN A 383 14.74 -30.84 6.19
N THR A 384 14.16 -30.18 7.17
CA THR A 384 12.84 -29.54 7.04
C THR A 384 12.81 -28.21 7.76
N VAL A 385 12.24 -27.20 7.10
CA VAL A 385 12.00 -25.86 7.65
C VAL A 385 10.51 -25.57 7.54
N THR A 386 9.82 -25.41 8.66
CA THR A 386 8.37 -25.19 8.67
C THR A 386 8.04 -23.78 9.13
N TYR A 387 7.49 -22.96 8.24
CA TYR A 387 6.94 -21.65 8.58
C TYR A 387 5.49 -21.80 9.06
N ILE A 388 5.25 -21.43 10.32
CA ILE A 388 3.93 -21.48 10.98
C ILE A 388 3.24 -20.13 10.86
N TYR A 389 1.94 -20.13 10.56
CA TYR A 389 1.13 -18.92 10.41
C TYR A 389 -0.16 -18.99 11.25
N THR A 390 -0.48 -17.90 11.96
CA THR A 390 -1.78 -17.72 12.63
C THR A 390 -2.78 -17.11 11.65
N LYS A 391 -4.01 -17.64 11.59
CA LYS A 391 -5.09 -17.09 10.76
C LYS A 391 -5.42 -15.65 11.18
N SER A 392 -5.43 -14.72 10.23
CA SER A 392 -5.64 -13.30 10.52
C SER A 392 -7.12 -13.02 10.87
N PRO A 393 -7.39 -12.18 11.88
CA PRO A 393 -8.76 -11.77 12.19
C PRO A 393 -9.34 -10.95 11.03
N VAL A 394 -10.57 -11.27 10.64
CA VAL A 394 -11.29 -10.57 9.57
C VAL A 394 -12.35 -9.67 10.21
N PRO A 395 -12.27 -8.34 10.04
CA PRO A 395 -13.28 -7.41 10.55
C PRO A 395 -14.67 -7.74 10.01
N ALA A 396 -15.66 -7.74 10.90
CA ALA A 396 -17.06 -7.93 10.57
C ALA A 396 -17.75 -6.62 10.16
N ALA A 397 -19.02 -6.70 9.81
CA ALA A 397 -19.87 -5.51 9.70
C ALA A 397 -20.34 -5.04 11.09
N ASP A 398 -20.45 -3.73 11.29
CA ASP A 398 -20.94 -3.16 12.54
C ASP A 398 -22.36 -3.66 12.88
N VAL A 399 -22.59 -4.01 14.15
CA VAL A 399 -23.95 -4.20 14.69
C VAL A 399 -24.47 -2.82 15.09
N THR A 400 -25.57 -2.39 14.50
CA THR A 400 -26.22 -1.11 14.86
C THR A 400 -27.32 -1.31 15.88
N VAL A 401 -27.17 -0.73 17.07
CA VAL A 401 -28.18 -0.75 18.13
C VAL A 401 -28.98 0.54 18.10
N LYS A 402 -30.32 0.45 18.06
CA LYS A 402 -31.23 1.60 17.93
C LYS A 402 -32.24 1.63 19.08
N TYR A 403 -32.64 2.83 19.47
CA TYR A 403 -33.60 3.08 20.54
C TYR A 403 -34.76 3.92 20.00
N GLN A 404 -35.96 3.34 19.86
CA GLN A 404 -37.06 3.93 19.08
C GLN A 404 -38.42 3.83 19.78
N ASP A 405 -39.36 4.74 19.50
CA ASP A 405 -40.75 4.57 19.91
C ASP A 405 -41.54 3.63 18.98
N THR A 406 -42.80 3.32 19.33
CA THR A 406 -43.70 2.49 18.51
C THR A 406 -44.03 3.07 17.12
N ASN A 407 -43.61 4.29 16.82
CA ASN A 407 -43.79 4.98 15.53
C ASN A 407 -42.47 5.06 14.73
N GLY A 408 -41.39 4.41 15.20
CA GLY A 408 -40.07 4.46 14.59
C GLY A 408 -39.27 5.74 14.89
N LYS A 409 -39.72 6.57 15.84
CA LYS A 409 -38.99 7.79 16.21
C LYS A 409 -37.81 7.44 17.12
N THR A 410 -36.59 7.82 16.70
CA THR A 410 -35.39 7.74 17.54
C THR A 410 -35.56 8.48 18.87
N LEU A 411 -35.22 7.79 19.98
CA LEU A 411 -35.33 8.28 21.36
C LEU A 411 -33.97 8.50 22.04
N ALA A 412 -32.94 7.79 21.61
CA ALA A 412 -31.55 7.99 21.98
C ALA A 412 -30.66 7.71 20.75
N ASN A 413 -29.43 8.22 20.75
CA ASN A 413 -28.49 7.99 19.66
C ASN A 413 -28.28 6.49 19.39
N ASP A 414 -28.19 6.14 18.11
CA ASP A 414 -27.78 4.80 17.68
C ASP A 414 -26.35 4.51 18.13
N GLU A 415 -26.10 3.27 18.54
CA GLU A 415 -24.77 2.77 18.90
C GLU A 415 -24.26 1.78 17.87
N LYS A 416 -22.93 1.68 17.77
CA LYS A 416 -22.23 0.72 16.92
C LYS A 416 -21.37 -0.17 17.78
N LEU A 417 -21.53 -1.47 17.61
CA LEU A 417 -20.60 -2.48 18.11
C LEU A 417 -19.79 -2.97 16.91
N SER A 418 -18.48 -3.11 17.06
CA SER A 418 -17.54 -3.55 16.02
C SER A 418 -16.65 -4.65 16.57
N GLY A 419 -16.26 -5.61 15.74
CA GLY A 419 -15.43 -6.75 16.09
C GLY A 419 -15.08 -7.59 14.86
N ASN A 420 -14.49 -8.75 15.06
CA ASN A 420 -14.13 -9.70 14.00
C ASN A 420 -15.21 -10.76 13.82
N ILE A 421 -15.27 -11.36 12.62
CA ILE A 421 -16.29 -12.38 12.29
C ILE A 421 -16.18 -13.56 13.26
N GLY A 422 -17.29 -13.89 13.93
CA GLY A 422 -17.36 -14.96 14.93
C GLY A 422 -17.11 -14.54 16.38
N GLU A 423 -16.57 -13.34 16.64
CA GLU A 423 -16.56 -12.76 17.99
C GLU A 423 -18.00 -12.43 18.43
N ASN A 424 -18.30 -12.53 19.72
CA ASN A 424 -19.65 -12.27 20.23
C ASN A 424 -19.85 -10.80 20.62
N TYR A 425 -20.99 -10.23 20.22
CA TYR A 425 -21.47 -8.93 20.69
C TYR A 425 -22.58 -9.10 21.74
N THR A 426 -22.75 -8.04 22.55
CA THR A 426 -23.89 -7.85 23.47
C THR A 426 -24.35 -6.40 23.37
N SER A 427 -25.66 -6.18 23.19
CA SER A 427 -26.27 -4.85 23.29
C SER A 427 -27.11 -4.71 24.58
N GLU A 428 -27.16 -3.50 25.14
CA GLU A 428 -27.89 -3.22 26.38
C GLU A 428 -29.16 -2.40 26.16
N GLN A 429 -30.20 -2.69 26.96
CA GLN A 429 -31.43 -1.91 27.00
C GLN A 429 -31.23 -0.63 27.83
N LYS A 430 -31.58 0.53 27.27
CA LYS A 430 -31.53 1.80 28.01
C LYS A 430 -32.83 2.11 28.74
N THR A 431 -32.73 2.85 29.85
CA THR A 431 -33.88 3.50 30.51
C THR A 431 -34.10 4.87 29.88
N ILE A 432 -35.30 5.15 29.37
CA ILE A 432 -35.61 6.38 28.63
C ILE A 432 -36.75 7.12 29.33
N THR A 433 -36.47 8.33 29.84
CA THR A 433 -37.43 9.12 30.62
C THR A 433 -38.70 9.44 29.83
N GLY A 434 -39.86 9.15 30.42
CA GLY A 434 -41.17 9.39 29.78
C GLY A 434 -41.63 8.28 28.83
N TYR A 435 -40.88 7.18 28.73
CA TYR A 435 -41.25 5.98 27.97
C TYR A 435 -41.06 4.72 28.82
N THR A 436 -41.72 3.63 28.42
CA THR A 436 -41.58 2.30 29.01
C THR A 436 -41.16 1.34 27.90
N PHE A 437 -40.19 0.46 28.18
CA PHE A 437 -39.75 -0.55 27.21
C PHE A 437 -40.89 -1.50 26.83
N LYS A 438 -40.96 -1.88 25.55
CA LYS A 438 -41.98 -2.77 25.00
C LYS A 438 -41.39 -4.11 24.58
N GLU A 439 -40.42 -4.09 23.67
CA GLU A 439 -39.85 -5.27 23.02
C GLU A 439 -38.49 -4.95 22.39
N VAL A 440 -37.69 -5.99 22.16
CA VAL A 440 -36.48 -5.91 21.33
C VAL A 440 -36.73 -6.64 20.00
N GLN A 441 -36.28 -6.04 18.91
CA GLN A 441 -36.35 -6.61 17.55
C GLN A 441 -34.93 -6.87 17.05
N GLY A 442 -34.69 -8.06 16.48
CA GLY A 442 -33.34 -8.59 16.26
C GLY A 442 -32.75 -9.27 17.51
N SER A 443 -31.54 -9.81 17.39
CA SER A 443 -30.88 -10.56 18.48
C SER A 443 -29.96 -9.64 19.29
N PRO A 444 -30.21 -9.40 20.60
CA PRO A 444 -29.37 -8.52 21.43
C PRO A 444 -28.01 -9.13 21.80
N THR A 445 -27.81 -10.42 21.54
CA THR A 445 -26.53 -11.12 21.64
C THR A 445 -26.35 -12.05 20.44
N GLY A 446 -25.09 -12.31 20.07
CA GLY A 446 -24.74 -13.26 19.02
C GLY A 446 -23.36 -13.02 18.44
N PRO A 447 -22.91 -13.83 17.47
CA PRO A 447 -21.68 -13.56 16.75
C PRO A 447 -21.83 -12.39 15.77
N PHE A 448 -20.76 -11.61 15.63
CA PHE A 448 -20.56 -10.70 14.51
C PHE A 448 -20.47 -11.47 13.18
N THR A 449 -21.15 -10.98 12.14
CA THR A 449 -21.22 -11.63 10.82
C THR A 449 -20.71 -10.72 9.69
N PRO A 450 -20.45 -11.25 8.48
CA PRO A 450 -20.10 -10.43 7.31
C PRO A 450 -21.20 -9.44 6.89
N GLN A 451 -22.44 -9.64 7.34
CA GLN A 451 -23.59 -8.81 7.02
C GLN A 451 -23.91 -7.84 8.17
N PRO A 452 -24.28 -6.58 7.90
CA PRO A 452 -24.60 -5.62 8.96
C PRO A 452 -25.86 -6.07 9.72
N GLN A 453 -25.70 -6.25 11.03
CA GLN A 453 -26.78 -6.65 11.94
C GLN A 453 -27.41 -5.40 12.58
N THR A 454 -28.67 -5.50 13.02
CA THR A 454 -29.37 -4.40 13.69
C THR A 454 -30.23 -4.92 14.83
N VAL A 455 -30.15 -4.24 15.98
CA VAL A 455 -30.96 -4.51 17.16
C VAL A 455 -31.77 -3.25 17.46
N ILE A 456 -33.08 -3.37 17.67
CA ILE A 456 -33.97 -2.23 17.94
C ILE A 456 -34.68 -2.47 19.27
N TYR A 457 -34.36 -1.65 20.28
CA TYR A 457 -35.16 -1.57 21.49
C TYR A 457 -36.32 -0.60 21.25
N VAL A 458 -37.55 -1.12 21.33
CA VAL A 458 -38.79 -0.39 21.06
C VAL A 458 -39.46 -0.01 22.38
N TYR A 459 -39.95 1.23 22.46
CA TYR A 459 -40.53 1.81 23.67
C TYR A 459 -41.92 2.42 23.41
N THR A 460 -42.80 2.31 24.40
CA THR A 460 -44.13 2.94 24.41
C THR A 460 -44.06 4.24 25.21
N LYS A 461 -44.67 5.31 24.70
CA LYS A 461 -44.70 6.61 25.40
C LYS A 461 -45.67 6.59 26.58
N ASN A 462 -45.25 7.10 27.73
CA ASN A 462 -46.06 7.11 28.94
C ASN A 462 -47.19 8.15 28.83
N ALA A 463 -48.35 7.85 29.42
CA ALA A 463 -49.49 8.77 29.46
C ALA A 463 -49.16 10.04 30.27
N ALA A 464 -49.64 11.19 29.80
CA ALA A 464 -49.46 12.46 30.50
C ALA A 464 -50.51 12.61 31.61
N ASN A 465 -50.10 12.42 32.87
CA ASN A 465 -50.97 12.61 34.02
C ASN A 465 -51.36 14.10 34.14
N THR A 466 -52.63 14.40 33.86
CA THR A 466 -53.27 15.69 34.15
C THR A 466 -54.07 15.60 35.44
N SER A 467 -54.00 16.63 36.27
CA SER A 467 -54.70 16.72 37.55
C SER A 467 -55.43 18.06 37.67
N SER A 468 -56.20 18.23 38.75
CA SER A 468 -57.05 19.39 38.98
C SER A 468 -56.99 19.91 40.41
N VAL A 469 -57.16 21.22 40.56
CA VAL A 469 -57.27 21.90 41.85
C VAL A 469 -58.65 22.57 41.91
N THR A 470 -59.42 22.30 42.96
CA THR A 470 -60.76 22.84 43.16
C THR A 470 -60.75 23.91 44.25
N VAL A 471 -61.40 25.05 43.99
CA VAL A 471 -61.37 26.25 44.84
C VAL A 471 -62.78 26.61 45.29
N HIS A 472 -63.03 26.53 46.61
CA HIS A 472 -64.32 26.86 47.23
C HIS A 472 -64.29 28.18 48.01
N TYR A 473 -65.46 28.79 48.19
CA TYR A 473 -65.68 30.01 48.97
C TYR A 473 -66.89 29.79 49.88
N GLN A 474 -66.72 29.80 51.20
CA GLN A 474 -67.77 29.37 52.16
C GLN A 474 -67.73 30.14 53.48
N ASP A 475 -68.80 30.10 54.26
CA ASP A 475 -68.79 30.58 55.65
C ASP A 475 -68.25 29.53 56.64
N GLU A 476 -68.17 29.92 57.92
CA GLU A 476 -67.71 29.05 59.00
C GLU A 476 -68.55 27.77 59.19
N ALA A 477 -69.82 27.78 58.77
CA ALA A 477 -70.72 26.62 58.81
C ALA A 477 -70.60 25.74 57.55
N GLY A 478 -69.71 26.09 56.60
CA GLY A 478 -69.51 25.36 55.36
C GLY A 478 -70.52 25.69 54.26
N LYS A 479 -71.39 26.69 54.46
CA LYS A 479 -72.32 27.13 53.41
C LYS A 479 -71.55 27.87 52.32
N SER A 480 -71.69 27.42 51.07
CA SER A 480 -71.11 28.09 49.91
C SER A 480 -71.61 29.54 49.79
N LEU A 481 -70.69 30.47 49.55
CA LEU A 481 -70.94 31.90 49.39
C LEU A 481 -70.67 32.43 47.97
N ALA A 482 -69.96 31.66 47.14
CA ALA A 482 -69.71 31.98 45.73
C ALA A 482 -69.33 30.71 44.95
N ASP A 483 -69.49 30.73 43.63
CA ASP A 483 -69.23 29.58 42.77
C ASP A 483 -67.80 29.04 42.89
N THR A 484 -67.72 27.71 42.82
CA THR A 484 -66.48 26.93 42.86
C THR A 484 -65.72 27.08 41.53
N VAL A 485 -64.40 27.15 41.60
CA VAL A 485 -63.52 27.25 40.42
C VAL A 485 -62.62 26.02 40.35
N THR A 486 -62.49 25.41 39.18
CA THR A 486 -61.58 24.28 38.95
C THR A 486 -60.46 24.69 38.01
N LEU A 487 -59.22 24.48 38.43
CA LEU A 487 -58.01 24.64 37.63
C LEU A 487 -57.52 23.27 37.17
N THR A 488 -56.96 23.16 35.96
CA THR A 488 -56.43 21.89 35.42
C THR A 488 -55.06 22.08 34.78
N GLY A 489 -54.16 21.12 34.94
CA GLY A 489 -52.82 21.14 34.34
C GLY A 489 -52.13 19.78 34.45
N LYS A 490 -50.92 19.66 33.90
CA LYS A 490 -50.09 18.45 34.04
C LYS A 490 -49.45 18.41 35.43
N VAL A 491 -49.21 17.22 35.96
CA VAL A 491 -48.49 17.05 37.22
C VAL A 491 -47.12 17.76 37.15
N GLY A 492 -46.84 18.64 38.11
CA GLY A 492 -45.65 19.50 38.16
C GLY A 492 -45.81 20.90 37.56
N GLU A 493 -46.86 21.18 36.76
CA GLU A 493 -47.18 22.55 36.33
C GLU A 493 -47.73 23.37 37.52
N THR A 494 -47.48 24.67 37.54
CA THR A 494 -47.86 25.55 38.67
C THR A 494 -49.31 26.06 38.56
N TYR A 495 -49.96 26.22 39.71
CA TYR A 495 -51.29 26.83 39.83
C TYR A 495 -51.31 27.98 40.86
N SER A 496 -52.30 28.86 40.73
CA SER A 496 -52.60 29.95 41.65
C SER A 496 -54.11 30.17 41.72
N SER A 497 -54.62 30.38 42.92
CA SER A 497 -56.04 30.71 43.19
C SER A 497 -56.17 32.07 43.87
N GLU A 498 -57.33 32.70 43.73
CA GLU A 498 -57.58 34.07 44.19
C GLU A 498 -58.74 34.16 45.19
N GLN A 499 -58.61 35.07 46.15
CA GLN A 499 -59.63 35.35 47.17
C GLN A 499 -60.69 36.30 46.61
N LYS A 500 -61.98 35.92 46.72
CA LYS A 500 -63.11 36.80 46.35
C LYS A 500 -63.48 37.74 47.50
N LYS A 501 -64.04 38.92 47.19
CA LYS A 501 -64.70 39.81 48.17
C LYS A 501 -66.19 39.49 48.20
N ILE A 502 -66.77 39.28 49.39
CA ILE A 502 -68.15 38.80 49.56
C ILE A 502 -68.91 39.78 50.46
N THR A 503 -70.07 40.26 50.02
CA THR A 503 -70.85 41.29 50.74
C THR A 503 -71.49 40.71 52.00
N GLY A 504 -71.44 41.45 53.12
CA GLY A 504 -72.01 41.05 54.42
C GLY A 504 -71.12 40.12 55.26
N TYR A 505 -70.00 39.66 54.70
CA TYR A 505 -69.04 38.78 55.35
C TYR A 505 -67.61 39.37 55.30
N ASN A 506 -66.84 39.16 56.36
CA ASN A 506 -65.40 39.43 56.41
C ASN A 506 -64.63 38.15 56.09
N PHE A 507 -63.47 38.25 55.45
CA PHE A 507 -62.59 37.10 55.26
C PHE A 507 -61.97 36.66 56.59
N LYS A 508 -61.85 35.34 56.80
CA LYS A 508 -61.26 34.73 58.00
C LYS A 508 -59.92 34.08 57.70
N GLU A 509 -59.90 33.07 56.84
CA GLU A 509 -58.75 32.22 56.58
C GLU A 509 -58.84 31.50 55.24
N VAL A 510 -57.71 31.00 54.74
CA VAL A 510 -57.65 30.07 53.60
C VAL A 510 -57.16 28.71 54.10
N ARG A 511 -57.82 27.64 53.66
CA ARG A 511 -57.46 26.24 53.95
C ARG A 511 -56.96 25.59 52.67
N GLY A 512 -55.90 24.79 52.76
CA GLY A 512 -55.16 24.31 51.58
C GLY A 512 -54.20 25.37 51.03
N ASN A 513 -53.41 25.00 50.00
CA ASN A 513 -52.35 25.85 49.46
C ASN A 513 -52.85 26.68 48.27
N PRO A 514 -53.00 28.02 48.40
CA PRO A 514 -53.55 28.85 47.33
C PRO A 514 -52.62 29.04 46.12
N LYS A 515 -51.34 28.63 46.23
CA LYS A 515 -50.37 28.50 45.15
C LYS A 515 -49.58 27.21 45.33
N GLY A 516 -49.25 26.52 44.24
CA GLY A 516 -48.55 25.24 44.30
C GLY A 516 -48.26 24.66 42.92
N GLN A 517 -47.99 23.36 42.87
CA GLN A 517 -47.94 22.57 41.64
C GLN A 517 -49.03 21.49 41.66
N PHE A 518 -49.58 21.17 40.49
CA PHE A 518 -50.53 20.07 40.35
C PHE A 518 -49.87 18.75 40.77
N THR A 519 -50.45 18.06 41.75
CA THR A 519 -50.02 16.72 42.18
C THR A 519 -50.76 15.61 41.44
N THR A 520 -50.30 14.36 41.54
CA THR A 520 -51.03 13.18 41.05
C THR A 520 -52.40 13.00 41.70
N GLU A 521 -52.53 13.44 42.96
CA GLU A 521 -53.80 13.55 43.67
C GLU A 521 -54.47 14.90 43.38
N ALA A 522 -55.80 14.93 43.36
CA ALA A 522 -56.58 16.16 43.18
C ALA A 522 -56.51 17.02 44.46
N GLN A 523 -56.33 18.32 44.29
CA GLN A 523 -56.08 19.27 45.39
C GLN A 523 -57.29 20.18 45.63
N THR A 524 -57.45 20.65 46.87
CA THR A 524 -58.55 21.57 47.24
C THR A 524 -58.03 22.78 48.00
N VAL A 525 -58.55 23.96 47.66
CA VAL A 525 -58.34 25.23 48.35
C VAL A 525 -59.70 25.78 48.77
N THR A 526 -59.82 26.33 49.98
CA THR A 526 -61.08 26.84 50.50
C THR A 526 -60.88 28.15 51.25
N TYR A 527 -61.49 29.23 50.76
CA TYR A 527 -61.53 30.52 51.44
C TYR A 527 -62.76 30.58 52.36
N VAL A 528 -62.53 30.89 53.65
CA VAL A 528 -63.53 30.88 54.72
C VAL A 528 -63.83 32.30 55.20
N TYR A 529 -65.10 32.60 55.48
CA TYR A 529 -65.58 33.95 55.81
C TYR A 529 -66.54 33.97 57.02
N THR A 530 -66.61 35.09 57.74
CA THR A 530 -67.38 35.31 58.98
C THR A 530 -68.38 36.46 58.81
N GLN A 531 -69.61 36.32 59.31
CA GLN A 531 -70.66 37.34 59.20
C GLN A 531 -70.42 38.54 60.13
N ALA A 532 -70.82 39.75 59.72
CA ALA A 532 -70.66 40.99 60.50
C ALA A 532 -71.84 41.30 61.46
N ALA A 533 -71.57 42.04 62.54
CA ALA A 533 -72.53 42.33 63.63
C ALA A 533 -73.19 43.72 63.56
N SER A 534 -74.33 43.90 64.26
CA SER A 534 -75.20 45.10 64.21
C SER A 534 -75.26 45.88 65.54
N LYS A 535 -75.65 47.17 65.47
CA LYS A 535 -75.65 48.15 66.59
C LYS A 535 -77.06 48.50 67.11
N LYS A 536 -77.15 48.99 68.36
CA LYS A 536 -78.41 49.34 69.08
C LYS A 536 -78.41 50.77 69.64
N SER A 537 -79.59 51.31 69.93
CA SER A 537 -79.87 52.67 70.46
C SER A 537 -81.10 52.70 71.39
N THR A 538 -81.48 53.87 71.94
CA THR A 538 -82.50 54.01 73.01
C THR A 538 -83.47 55.20 72.85
N VAL A 539 -84.64 55.12 73.48
CA VAL A 539 -85.66 56.21 73.53
C VAL A 539 -86.28 56.32 74.92
N ILE A 540 -86.53 57.54 75.42
CA ILE A 540 -86.95 57.80 76.80
C ILE A 540 -88.26 58.61 76.88
N ALA A 541 -89.31 58.05 77.51
CA ALA A 541 -90.60 58.70 77.76
C ALA A 541 -90.73 59.21 79.20
N LYS A 542 -90.85 60.52 79.41
CA LYS A 542 -90.89 61.18 80.73
C LYS A 542 -92.28 61.72 81.06
N TYR A 543 -92.61 61.89 82.35
CA TYR A 543 -93.93 62.33 82.83
C TYR A 543 -93.79 63.36 83.96
N GLN A 544 -94.30 64.57 83.77
CA GLN A 544 -94.04 65.72 84.66
C GLN A 544 -95.25 66.67 84.81
N ASP A 545 -95.21 67.57 85.79
CA ASP A 545 -96.19 68.66 85.91
C ASP A 545 -95.84 69.87 85.02
N GLU A 546 -96.72 70.87 84.98
CA GLU A 546 -96.52 72.13 84.25
C GLU A 546 -95.31 72.97 84.72
N LYS A 547 -94.66 72.60 85.83
CA LYS A 547 -93.44 73.23 86.35
C LYS A 547 -92.19 72.37 86.11
N GLY A 548 -92.33 71.24 85.40
CA GLY A 548 -91.25 70.31 85.12
C GLY A 548 -90.94 69.31 86.26
N ASN A 549 -91.75 69.27 87.32
CA ASN A 549 -91.56 68.30 88.40
C ASN A 549 -91.96 66.90 87.91
N LYS A 550 -91.03 65.94 87.97
CA LYS A 550 -91.29 64.53 87.66
C LYS A 550 -92.44 63.98 88.53
N LEU A 551 -93.46 63.43 87.88
CA LEU A 551 -94.66 62.87 88.56
C LEU A 551 -94.58 61.36 88.77
N VAL A 552 -94.01 60.63 87.80
CA VAL A 552 -93.77 59.19 87.86
C VAL A 552 -92.49 58.84 87.10
N ASP A 553 -92.01 57.60 87.23
CA ASP A 553 -90.81 57.16 86.52
C ASP A 553 -90.95 57.14 84.99
N GLU A 554 -89.85 57.56 84.36
CA GLU A 554 -89.67 57.56 82.92
C GLU A 554 -89.43 56.15 82.38
N VAL A 555 -89.88 55.88 81.16
CA VAL A 555 -89.80 54.57 80.51
C VAL A 555 -88.71 54.63 79.45
N VAL A 556 -87.69 53.79 79.59
CA VAL A 556 -86.58 53.67 78.62
C VAL A 556 -86.82 52.45 77.74
N LEU A 557 -86.81 52.66 76.43
CA LEU A 557 -86.87 51.62 75.39
C LEU A 557 -85.48 51.45 74.78
N THR A 558 -85.14 50.22 74.38
CA THR A 558 -83.87 49.87 73.72
C THR A 558 -84.17 49.02 72.48
N GLY A 559 -83.47 49.26 71.37
CA GLY A 559 -83.73 48.59 70.10
C GLY A 559 -82.57 48.67 69.11
N THR A 560 -82.64 47.90 68.03
CA THR A 560 -81.65 47.94 66.94
C THR A 560 -81.89 49.18 66.07
N ILE A 561 -80.84 49.75 65.49
CA ILE A 561 -81.00 50.96 64.66
C ILE A 561 -81.87 50.63 63.45
N GLY A 562 -82.98 51.35 63.29
CA GLY A 562 -84.02 51.08 62.31
C GLY A 562 -85.21 50.25 62.81
N ASP A 563 -85.17 49.65 64.01
CA ASP A 563 -86.35 49.07 64.66
C ASP A 563 -87.35 50.18 65.04
N SER A 564 -88.63 49.83 65.23
CA SER A 564 -89.69 50.78 65.57
C SER A 564 -89.91 50.87 67.09
N TYR A 565 -90.33 52.04 67.59
CA TYR A 565 -90.66 52.27 69.00
C TYR A 565 -92.03 52.95 69.16
N LYS A 566 -92.66 52.75 70.32
CA LYS A 566 -93.89 53.44 70.75
C LYS A 566 -93.82 53.74 72.25
N THR A 567 -94.31 54.91 72.64
CA THR A 567 -94.45 55.39 74.02
C THR A 567 -95.92 55.75 74.28
N GLU A 568 -96.36 55.71 75.54
CA GLU A 568 -97.77 55.86 75.90
C GLU A 568 -98.00 56.85 77.04
N GLN A 569 -99.11 57.58 76.99
CA GLN A 569 -99.52 58.50 78.04
C GLN A 569 -100.06 57.72 79.26
N LYS A 570 -99.43 57.90 80.43
CA LYS A 570 -99.94 57.32 81.69
C LYS A 570 -101.15 58.10 82.23
N LYS A 571 -102.04 57.43 82.97
CA LYS A 571 -102.97 58.09 83.91
C LYS A 571 -102.23 58.31 85.23
N ILE A 572 -102.29 59.52 85.78
CA ILE A 572 -101.63 59.89 87.04
C ILE A 572 -102.71 60.42 87.98
N ASP A 573 -103.01 59.68 89.05
CA ASP A 573 -104.09 60.05 89.97
C ASP A 573 -103.77 61.31 90.77
N GLY A 574 -104.81 62.08 91.10
CA GLY A 574 -104.67 63.44 91.58
C GLY A 574 -104.22 64.46 90.51
N TYR A 575 -103.95 64.03 89.27
CA TYR A 575 -103.59 64.89 88.13
C TYR A 575 -104.49 64.64 86.90
N THR A 576 -104.29 65.45 85.87
CA THR A 576 -105.05 65.49 84.61
C THR A 576 -104.08 65.84 83.49
N PHE A 577 -104.13 65.14 82.35
CA PHE A 577 -103.18 65.37 81.26
C PHE A 577 -103.41 66.70 80.54
N LYS A 578 -102.31 67.31 80.06
CA LYS A 578 -102.30 68.56 79.30
C LYS A 578 -101.81 68.36 77.87
N GLU A 579 -100.56 67.94 77.68
CA GLU A 579 -99.93 67.81 76.35
C GLU A 579 -98.74 66.83 76.34
N VAL A 580 -98.31 66.42 75.14
CA VAL A 580 -97.09 65.64 74.89
C VAL A 580 -96.16 66.38 73.96
N GLN A 581 -94.86 66.35 74.25
CA GLN A 581 -93.80 66.96 73.47
C GLN A 581 -92.83 65.88 72.96
N GLY A 582 -92.45 65.95 71.68
CA GLY A 582 -91.71 64.90 70.98
C GLY A 582 -92.61 63.90 70.25
N THR A 583 -92.01 63.01 69.44
CA THR A 583 -92.74 62.01 68.63
C THR A 583 -92.97 60.72 69.43
N PRO A 584 -94.22 60.39 69.84
CA PRO A 584 -94.49 59.25 70.72
C PRO A 584 -94.29 57.89 70.02
N GLU A 585 -94.31 57.86 68.69
CA GLU A 585 -94.04 56.69 67.85
C GLU A 585 -92.97 57.06 66.80
N GLY A 586 -92.11 56.10 66.44
CA GLY A 586 -91.00 56.34 65.51
C GLY A 586 -90.09 55.13 65.29
N LYS A 587 -88.85 55.38 64.87
CA LYS A 587 -87.78 54.38 64.75
C LYS A 587 -86.54 54.80 65.54
N PHE A 588 -85.82 53.81 66.09
CA PHE A 588 -84.56 54.02 66.82
C PHE A 588 -83.48 54.55 65.86
N THR A 589 -83.07 55.80 66.06
CA THR A 589 -81.94 56.43 65.34
C THR A 589 -80.60 56.16 66.03
N GLU A 590 -79.46 56.42 65.37
CA GLU A 590 -78.14 56.30 66.01
C GLU A 590 -77.99 57.22 67.24
N THR A 591 -78.68 58.37 67.25
CA THR A 591 -78.84 59.23 68.43
C THR A 591 -80.02 58.80 69.29
N PRO A 592 -79.89 58.75 70.63
CA PRO A 592 -81.03 58.53 71.53
C PRO A 592 -82.10 59.63 71.44
N GLN A 593 -83.37 59.26 71.61
CA GLN A 593 -84.53 60.16 71.46
C GLN A 593 -85.32 60.30 72.78
N SER A 594 -86.17 61.33 72.92
CA SER A 594 -87.02 61.48 74.12
C SER A 594 -88.40 62.10 73.81
N VAL A 595 -89.38 61.74 74.63
CA VAL A 595 -90.79 62.17 74.58
C VAL A 595 -91.22 62.56 76.00
N VAL A 596 -92.03 63.60 76.18
CA VAL A 596 -92.40 64.13 77.50
C VAL A 596 -93.91 64.41 77.58
N TYR A 597 -94.59 63.85 78.59
CA TYR A 597 -96.01 64.03 78.86
C TYR A 597 -96.23 64.93 80.09
N ILE A 598 -97.14 65.92 80.00
CA ILE A 598 -97.31 67.02 80.98
C ILE A 598 -98.72 67.02 81.61
N TYR A 599 -98.84 67.32 82.92
CA TYR A 599 -100.09 67.15 83.70
C TYR A 599 -100.37 68.24 84.79
N THR A 600 -101.63 68.35 85.25
CA THR A 600 -102.19 69.39 86.15
C THR A 600 -103.10 68.82 87.28
N LYS A 601 -103.02 69.34 88.52
CA LYS A 601 -103.51 68.70 89.78
C LYS A 601 -105.01 68.90 90.15
N LYS A 602 -105.58 68.02 91.01
CA LYS A 602 -106.97 67.98 91.57
C LYS A 602 -107.03 67.77 93.10
N ASN A 603 -108.18 68.05 93.75
CA ASN A 603 -108.47 67.92 95.20
C ASN A 603 -109.74 67.04 95.50
N SER A 604 -109.99 66.62 96.76
CA SER A 604 -110.67 65.34 97.10
C SER A 604 -111.61 65.31 98.34
N ALA A 605 -112.48 64.29 98.48
CA ALA A 605 -112.99 63.71 99.77
C ALA A 605 -113.82 62.37 99.63
N ALA A 606 -113.56 61.36 100.50
CA ALA A 606 -114.46 60.24 100.94
C ALA A 606 -114.91 59.12 99.92
N THR A 607 -115.43 57.90 100.22
CA THR A 607 -115.45 56.95 101.40
C THR A 607 -115.86 55.48 101.03
N ASP A 608 -115.68 54.53 101.97
CA ASP A 608 -116.37 53.24 102.32
C ASP A 608 -116.64 52.03 101.35
N ASP A 609 -115.95 50.90 101.67
CA ASP A 609 -116.43 49.48 101.83
C ASP A 609 -116.82 48.56 100.59
N PRO A 610 -117.21 47.25 100.71
CA PRO A 610 -116.26 46.12 100.58
C PRO A 610 -116.54 44.92 99.59
N SER A 611 -115.48 44.13 99.32
CA SER A 611 -115.40 42.64 99.12
C SER A 611 -115.73 41.89 97.79
N SER A 612 -114.79 40.99 97.36
CA SER A 612 -114.93 39.71 96.58
C SER A 612 -115.51 39.70 95.13
N PRO A 613 -115.47 38.58 94.33
CA PRO A 613 -114.49 37.45 94.21
C PRO A 613 -114.19 36.93 92.74
N THR A 614 -113.23 35.98 92.56
CA THR A 614 -113.13 34.88 91.51
C THR A 614 -113.12 35.14 89.97
N GLY A 615 -112.36 34.32 89.18
CA GLY A 615 -112.78 33.94 87.79
C GLY A 615 -111.75 33.49 86.72
N ASN A 616 -111.77 32.20 86.34
CA ASN A 616 -111.11 31.44 85.24
C ASN A 616 -110.98 32.00 83.78
N THR A 617 -110.07 31.38 83.00
CA THR A 617 -110.22 30.91 81.57
C THR A 617 -109.97 31.85 80.34
N VAL A 618 -109.62 31.41 79.08
CA VAL A 618 -108.68 30.38 78.49
C VAL A 618 -108.62 30.44 76.91
N ILE A 619 -107.61 29.81 76.27
CA ILE A 619 -107.57 29.20 74.88
C ILE A 619 -107.14 29.97 73.57
N HIS A 620 -106.47 29.20 72.67
CA HIS A 620 -106.28 29.23 71.17
C HIS A 620 -105.35 30.19 70.35
N SER A 621 -105.15 29.76 69.08
CA SER A 621 -104.23 30.13 67.97
C SER A 621 -104.95 30.96 66.84
N VAL A 622 -104.54 31.21 65.56
CA VAL A 622 -103.71 30.52 64.51
C VAL A 622 -103.33 31.47 63.32
N HIS A 623 -102.45 31.01 62.38
CA HIS A 623 -102.38 31.37 60.92
C HIS A 623 -101.97 32.81 60.47
N THR A 624 -101.65 33.23 59.20
CA THR A 624 -101.48 32.67 57.80
C THR A 624 -100.59 33.69 56.99
N SER A 625 -99.59 33.41 56.12
CA SER A 625 -99.46 32.87 54.71
C SER A 625 -99.68 33.84 53.49
N TYR A 626 -99.14 33.51 52.29
CA TYR A 626 -99.21 34.16 50.92
C TYR A 626 -98.27 35.39 50.62
N SER A 627 -97.98 35.87 49.38
CA SER A 627 -97.70 35.34 47.98
C SER A 627 -97.46 36.55 46.99
N ASN A 628 -97.19 36.55 45.65
CA ASN A 628 -96.92 35.59 44.55
C ASN A 628 -96.32 36.29 43.26
N GLY A 629 -95.65 35.56 42.33
CA GLY A 629 -95.50 35.87 40.87
C GLY A 629 -94.59 37.04 40.38
N THR A 630 -94.26 37.28 39.09
CA THR A 630 -94.29 36.49 37.80
C THR A 630 -93.42 37.14 36.66
N ALA A 631 -92.98 36.36 35.65
CA ALA A 631 -92.81 36.68 34.19
C ALA A 631 -91.54 37.36 33.52
N ALA A 632 -90.92 36.60 32.57
CA ALA A 632 -90.64 36.90 31.13
C ALA A 632 -89.47 37.80 30.53
N LYS A 633 -88.48 37.12 29.90
CA LYS A 633 -88.08 37.15 28.44
C LYS A 633 -87.12 38.22 27.77
N ALA A 634 -85.86 37.80 27.51
CA ALA A 634 -84.99 37.90 26.27
C ALA A 634 -84.10 39.12 25.84
N LEU A 635 -82.77 38.84 25.63
CA LEU A 635 -81.79 39.22 24.53
C LEU A 635 -81.44 40.70 24.17
N PRO A 636 -80.34 41.05 23.41
CA PRO A 636 -79.00 40.42 23.12
C PRO A 636 -77.72 41.37 23.04
N ASN A 637 -76.49 40.79 22.88
CA ASN A 637 -75.24 41.27 22.15
C ASN A 637 -74.47 42.60 22.52
N THR A 638 -73.16 42.91 22.23
CA THR A 638 -71.88 42.25 21.74
C THR A 638 -70.63 43.21 21.86
N GLY A 639 -69.35 42.73 21.85
CA GLY A 639 -68.09 43.52 21.62
C GLY A 639 -67.18 43.81 22.86
N GLU A 640 -65.87 43.49 23.04
CA GLU A 640 -64.57 43.48 22.26
C GLU A 640 -63.69 44.77 22.53
N GLU A 641 -62.33 44.83 22.64
CA GLU A 641 -61.16 43.92 22.36
C GLU A 641 -59.78 44.36 23.06
N THR A 642 -58.65 43.65 22.77
CA THR A 642 -57.15 43.70 23.11
C THR A 642 -56.33 45.04 23.22
N THR A 643 -54.98 45.15 23.47
CA THR A 643 -53.87 44.46 24.28
C THR A 643 -52.48 45.19 24.08
N VAL A 644 -51.48 45.12 25.01
CA VAL A 644 -50.07 45.61 24.85
C VAL A 644 -48.99 44.72 25.56
N SER A 645 -47.70 44.72 25.11
CA SER A 645 -46.54 43.96 25.66
C SER A 645 -45.15 44.64 25.39
N ARG A 646 -44.04 44.27 26.09
CA ARG A 646 -42.63 44.63 25.72
C ARG A 646 -41.46 43.97 26.55
N VAL A 647 -40.24 43.95 25.95
CA VAL A 647 -38.87 43.93 26.59
C VAL A 647 -38.38 42.58 27.21
N LEU A 648 -37.11 42.11 27.22
CA LEU A 648 -35.74 42.59 26.80
C LEU A 648 -34.84 41.44 26.19
N THR A 649 -33.50 41.45 26.38
CA THR A 649 -32.46 40.59 25.73
C THR A 649 -31.16 40.42 26.58
N LEU A 650 -30.32 39.38 26.37
CA LEU A 650 -28.84 39.45 26.05
C LEU A 650 -28.00 38.14 26.23
N ALA A 651 -26.98 37.97 25.34
CA ALA A 651 -25.71 37.16 25.41
C ALA A 651 -25.75 35.65 25.82
N GLY A 652 -24.90 34.70 25.35
CA GLY A 652 -23.73 34.65 24.42
C GLY A 652 -23.23 33.17 24.34
N ILE A 653 -22.06 32.74 23.79
CA ILE A 653 -20.99 33.37 23.00
C ILE A 653 -20.02 32.28 22.39
N VAL A 654 -19.38 32.55 21.23
CA VAL A 654 -18.15 31.97 20.58
C VAL A 654 -17.70 30.50 20.87
N SER A 655 -17.62 29.59 19.88
CA SER A 655 -16.43 29.27 19.00
C SER A 655 -16.84 28.30 17.85
N ILE A 656 -16.42 28.35 16.56
CA ILE A 656 -15.05 28.36 15.93
C ILE A 656 -14.35 26.99 16.15
N LEU A 657 -14.09 26.06 15.20
CA LEU A 657 -14.23 25.86 13.72
C LEU A 657 -14.56 24.34 13.46
N ALA A 658 -15.00 23.75 12.31
CA ALA A 658 -15.16 24.08 10.87
C ALA A 658 -14.11 23.48 9.87
N LEU A 659 -14.61 22.84 8.79
CA LEU A 659 -13.93 22.15 7.64
C LEU A 659 -13.15 20.85 7.95
N GLY A 660 -13.05 19.84 7.06
CA GLY A 660 -13.80 19.58 5.82
C GLY A 660 -13.01 18.83 4.73
N SER A 661 -13.49 17.66 4.27
CA SER A 661 -12.92 16.79 3.19
C SER A 661 -11.49 16.25 3.41
N GLY A 662 -11.06 15.12 2.84
CA GLY A 662 -11.73 14.09 2.04
C GLY A 662 -10.69 13.27 1.26
N VAL A 663 -10.83 11.93 1.17
CA VAL A 663 -9.82 11.07 0.50
C VAL A 663 -10.50 10.07 -0.44
N VAL A 664 -10.04 10.06 -1.71
CA VAL A 664 -10.45 9.11 -2.75
C VAL A 664 -9.20 8.41 -3.29
N VAL A 665 -9.13 7.09 -3.09
CA VAL A 665 -8.76 6.03 -4.07
C VAL A 665 -7.83 6.50 -5.23
N TRP A 666 -6.56 6.08 -5.39
CA TRP A 666 -6.13 4.71 -5.74
C TRP A 666 -4.60 4.49 -5.91
N LYS A 667 -4.19 3.21 -5.93
CA LYS A 667 -3.03 2.53 -6.59
C LYS A 667 -1.64 3.18 -6.75
N ARG A 668 -0.67 2.50 -6.11
CA ARG A 668 0.52 1.80 -6.70
C ARG A 668 0.93 2.15 -8.16
N LYS A 669 2.22 2.46 -8.35
CA LYS A 669 3.21 1.47 -8.87
C LYS A 669 4.67 1.85 -8.53
N LYS A 670 5.55 0.85 -8.59
CA LYS A 670 7.02 0.99 -8.60
C LYS A 670 7.51 1.49 -9.97
N ALA A 671 8.63 2.20 -9.99
CA ALA A 671 9.86 1.66 -10.56
C ALA A 671 10.72 1.16 -9.39
#